data_AF-A0A517NVW0-F1
#
_entry.id   AF-A0A517NVW0-F1
#
_cell.length_a   1.000
_cell.length_b   1.000
_cell.length_c   1.000
_cell.angle_alpha   90.00
_cell.angle_beta   90.00
_cell.angle_gamma   90.00
#
_symmetry.space_group_name_H-M   'P 1'
#
loop_
_entity.id
_entity.type
_entity.pdbx_description
1 polymer ?
#
loop_
_entity_poly.entity_id
_entity_poly.type
_entity_poly.pdbx_seq_one_letter_code
_entity_poly.pdbx_strand_id
1 'polypeptide(L)'
;MRYLFPVIVFALLSAGSFGNAADRVPPFSLPGTDESTVALSTDADVRFHVLCFLGTECPLAKLYGPRLQRLSVRYHDDGVRFIGINSNVQDSLEQWAQFGRTAGLTFPLAKDFDRSVAQSAGATRTPEVIVIDRAGLIRYRGRIDDQYQPGIARSAPSKQDLRDAIEQLIAGETVAVSATEAVGCLIAMPGREIDAECEVTYCKDVSRVLRRHCVECHRDGEIGPFALTDYNEIVGWSEMMLEVIDQKRMPPWHASDDHAKIANARKMSDRDKELLAEWVAGGMPYGQASDLPEPIAYTTGWRLEREPDAVFSVSKQPFQVPAEGTVEYQYFIVDPKFTEDKWVTSTQIVPGNRSVVHHVIAFIRPPDGQSIQSYGMLGAYVPGQIVSPLPDGYARRVPAGSRIVFQMHYTPTGAQTEDRSRIGLLFADESDVTHEVFAMGAIEQDFEIPPGDASHEVNGVLSGFPKDARLLSIMPHMHLRGKSFRMSQQVDGEATTLLEVPTYDFNWQHNYELAQPLPLDGVDRLKFTAVFDNSAGNPTNPAPTEYVTWGDQTWQEMAVVFAAVAKPRVKDPRVKNSPGKTTPSAKESSEQQAIEDRLAARREAGMKQAKKFADDYMQRFDKNGDGYIAKHELPDSVRMNLFSSLDNNRDEVVSRDEIISQVIWRF
;
A
#
# COMPACT_ATOMS: atom_id res chain seq x y z
N MET A 1 43.88 -12.02 -21.99
CA MET A 1 44.43 -12.87 -20.91
C MET A 1 43.26 -13.40 -20.11
N ARG A 2 42.90 -14.68 -20.31
CA ARG A 2 41.85 -15.37 -19.56
C ARG A 2 42.49 -15.91 -18.27
N TYR A 3 42.09 -15.42 -17.11
CA TYR A 3 42.49 -15.98 -15.82
C TYR A 3 41.48 -17.06 -15.41
N LEU A 4 41.92 -18.32 -15.45
CA LEU A 4 41.25 -19.46 -14.82
C LEU A 4 41.55 -19.41 -13.31
N PHE A 5 40.51 -19.36 -12.47
CA PHE A 5 40.59 -19.68 -11.04
C PHE A 5 40.18 -21.15 -10.85
N PRO A 6 40.95 -21.98 -10.12
CA PRO A 6 40.57 -23.37 -9.87
C PRO A 6 39.54 -23.41 -8.74
N VAL A 7 38.43 -24.11 -8.98
CA VAL A 7 37.42 -24.44 -7.98
C VAL A 7 38.00 -25.56 -7.10
N ILE A 8 38.36 -25.24 -5.86
CA ILE A 8 38.68 -26.24 -4.82
C ILE A 8 37.37 -26.57 -4.11
N VAL A 9 36.88 -27.79 -4.33
CA VAL A 9 35.74 -28.36 -3.61
C VAL A 9 36.21 -28.80 -2.22
N PHE A 10 35.83 -28.06 -1.17
CA PHE A 10 35.96 -28.51 0.21
C PHE A 10 34.76 -29.39 0.56
N ALA A 11 35.02 -30.69 0.77
CA ALA A 11 34.05 -31.60 1.37
C ALA A 11 33.97 -31.32 2.88
N LEU A 12 32.83 -30.81 3.34
CA LEU A 12 32.53 -30.64 4.77
C LEU A 12 32.12 -31.99 5.36
N LEU A 13 33.05 -32.62 6.06
CA LEU A 13 32.76 -33.68 7.03
C LEU A 13 32.22 -33.05 8.30
N SER A 14 31.01 -33.45 8.68
CA SER A 14 30.33 -33.08 9.92
C SER A 14 31.04 -33.69 11.13
N ALA A 15 31.59 -32.82 11.97
CA ALA A 15 31.97 -33.13 13.34
C ALA A 15 31.42 -32.01 14.23
N GLY A 16 30.64 -32.38 15.25
CA GLY A 16 29.97 -31.46 16.15
C GLY A 16 30.95 -30.49 16.81
N SER A 17 30.65 -29.20 16.69
CA SER A 17 31.42 -28.15 17.35
C SER A 17 30.88 -27.94 18.77
N PHE A 18 31.77 -28.01 19.75
CA PHE A 18 31.57 -27.39 21.06
C PHE A 18 31.22 -25.91 20.85
N GLY A 19 30.19 -25.43 21.56
CA GLY A 19 29.67 -24.07 21.41
C GLY A 19 30.75 -23.02 21.64
N ASN A 20 30.94 -22.13 20.66
CA ASN A 20 31.80 -20.97 20.81
C ASN A 20 31.22 -20.00 21.85
N ALA A 21 32.08 -19.20 22.50
CA ALA A 21 31.66 -18.13 23.40
C ALA A 21 30.73 -17.09 22.73
N ALA A 22 30.65 -17.08 21.39
CA ALA A 22 29.81 -16.20 20.58
C ALA A 22 28.31 -16.57 20.57
N ASP A 23 27.91 -17.75 21.06
CA ASP A 23 26.50 -18.21 21.06
C ASP A 23 25.89 -18.23 22.46
N ARG A 24 26.33 -17.32 23.33
CA ARG A 24 25.86 -17.25 24.72
C ARG A 24 25.49 -15.84 25.12
N VAL A 25 24.29 -15.69 25.67
CA VAL A 25 23.85 -14.45 26.33
C VAL A 25 24.30 -14.48 27.79
N PRO A 26 25.14 -13.53 28.25
CA PRO A 26 25.53 -13.45 29.65
C PRO A 26 24.34 -13.03 30.53
N PRO A 27 24.36 -13.33 31.84
CA PRO A 27 23.40 -12.75 32.77
C PRO A 27 23.40 -11.23 32.67
N PHE A 28 22.21 -10.64 32.69
CA PHE A 28 22.03 -9.19 32.63
C PHE A 28 21.04 -8.72 33.69
N SER A 29 21.04 -7.41 33.93
CA SER A 29 20.12 -6.72 34.81
C SER A 29 19.75 -5.40 34.15
N LEU A 30 18.52 -5.29 33.68
CA LEU A 30 18.04 -4.13 32.92
C LEU A 30 16.90 -3.42 33.67
N PRO A 31 16.77 -2.08 33.53
CA PRO A 31 15.62 -1.35 34.04
C PRO A 31 14.33 -1.77 33.35
N GLY A 32 13.30 -2.08 34.16
CA GLY A 32 11.95 -2.44 33.72
C GLY A 32 11.05 -1.22 33.54
N THR A 33 9.95 -1.39 32.78
CA THR A 33 8.96 -0.33 32.54
C THR A 33 8.08 0.03 33.73
N ASP A 34 8.12 -0.78 34.79
CA ASP A 34 7.34 -0.68 36.03
C ASP A 34 8.24 -0.38 37.24
N GLU A 35 9.37 0.30 37.01
CA GLU A 35 10.43 0.59 38.00
C GLU A 35 11.10 -0.66 38.57
N SER A 36 10.76 -1.86 38.06
CA SER A 36 11.42 -3.10 38.43
C SER A 36 12.79 -3.24 37.78
N THR A 37 13.52 -4.27 38.19
CA THR A 37 14.71 -4.73 37.49
C THR A 37 14.41 -6.07 36.84
N VAL A 38 14.64 -6.16 35.53
CA VAL A 38 14.41 -7.37 34.74
C VAL A 38 15.72 -8.12 34.55
N ALA A 39 15.69 -9.40 34.89
CA ALA A 39 16.79 -10.34 34.73
C ALA A 39 16.26 -11.71 34.29
N LEU A 40 17.16 -12.61 33.88
CA LEU A 40 16.79 -14.00 33.60
C LEU A 40 16.31 -14.68 34.89
N SER A 41 15.10 -15.26 34.88
CA SER A 41 14.62 -16.06 36.03
C SER A 41 15.58 -17.22 36.33
N THR A 42 15.85 -17.42 37.62
CA THR A 42 16.69 -18.50 38.14
C THR A 42 15.88 -19.68 38.67
N ASP A 43 14.54 -19.61 38.58
CA ASP A 43 13.62 -20.61 39.12
C ASP A 43 13.87 -21.99 38.49
N ALA A 44 13.70 -23.05 39.27
CA ALA A 44 14.07 -24.39 38.85
C ALA A 44 13.13 -24.97 37.77
N ASP A 45 11.90 -24.48 37.69
CA ASP A 45 10.89 -24.84 36.68
C ASP A 45 11.09 -24.11 35.35
N VAL A 46 11.92 -23.04 35.32
CA VAL A 46 12.22 -22.30 34.09
C VAL A 46 13.37 -22.99 33.34
N ARG A 47 13.05 -23.46 32.14
CA ARG A 47 13.97 -24.20 31.26
C ARG A 47 14.56 -23.32 30.16
N PHE A 48 13.74 -22.40 29.63
CA PHE A 48 14.10 -21.54 28.49
C PHE A 48 13.59 -20.11 28.68
N HIS A 49 14.33 -19.16 28.11
CA HIS A 49 13.92 -17.77 28.01
C HIS A 49 13.82 -17.35 26.55
N VAL A 50 12.77 -16.60 26.20
CA VAL A 50 12.59 -15.99 24.88
C VAL A 50 12.79 -14.49 25.01
N LEU A 51 13.91 -14.01 24.51
CA LEU A 51 14.23 -12.59 24.45
C LEU A 51 13.62 -12.01 23.18
N CYS A 52 12.65 -11.12 23.32
CA CYS A 52 11.95 -10.47 22.22
C CYS A 52 12.48 -9.06 22.03
N PHE A 53 13.35 -8.85 21.06
CA PHE A 53 13.86 -7.53 20.70
C PHE A 53 12.79 -6.77 19.91
N LEU A 54 12.26 -5.70 20.50
CA LEU A 54 11.11 -4.94 20.00
C LEU A 54 11.39 -3.43 20.03
N GLY A 55 10.78 -2.70 19.10
CA GLY A 55 10.90 -1.24 18.98
C GLY A 55 9.53 -0.56 19.05
N THR A 56 9.45 0.63 19.66
CA THR A 56 8.15 1.29 19.88
C THR A 56 7.51 1.78 18.57
N GLU A 57 8.33 2.14 17.60
CA GLU A 57 7.90 2.72 16.33
C GLU A 57 7.89 1.72 15.17
N CYS A 58 8.59 0.58 15.31
CA CYS A 58 8.66 -0.45 14.30
C CYS A 58 7.26 -1.00 13.95
N PRO A 59 6.78 -0.87 12.70
CA PRO A 59 5.46 -1.36 12.31
C PRO A 59 5.29 -2.87 12.52
N LEU A 60 6.34 -3.66 12.24
CA LEU A 60 6.30 -5.11 12.42
C LEU A 60 6.25 -5.49 13.90
N ALA A 61 6.97 -4.78 14.77
CA ALA A 61 6.92 -5.04 16.21
C ALA A 61 5.51 -4.81 16.79
N LYS A 62 4.81 -3.77 16.31
CA LYS A 62 3.40 -3.50 16.68
C LYS A 62 2.48 -4.65 16.25
N LEU A 63 2.64 -5.17 15.04
CA LEU A 63 1.86 -6.31 14.53
C LEU A 63 2.15 -7.61 15.30
N TYR A 64 3.41 -7.85 15.68
CA TYR A 64 3.80 -9.08 16.37
C TYR A 64 3.57 -9.07 17.89
N GLY A 65 3.39 -7.92 18.52
CA GLY A 65 3.16 -7.79 19.97
C GLY A 65 2.07 -8.73 20.51
N PRO A 66 0.82 -8.67 19.98
CA PRO A 66 -0.27 -9.55 20.41
C PRO A 66 0.04 -11.04 20.22
N ARG A 67 0.79 -11.42 19.18
CA ARG A 67 1.20 -12.81 18.93
C ARG A 67 2.20 -13.30 19.96
N LEU A 68 3.21 -12.49 20.27
CA LEU A 68 4.20 -12.80 21.29
C LEU A 68 3.55 -12.97 22.66
N GLN A 69 2.57 -12.14 23.00
CA GLN A 69 1.78 -12.30 24.22
C GLN A 69 1.00 -13.62 24.25
N ARG A 70 0.38 -14.05 23.13
CA ARG A 70 -0.30 -15.35 23.07
C ARG A 70 0.68 -16.51 23.27
N LEU A 71 1.86 -16.44 22.67
CA LEU A 71 2.91 -17.45 22.85
C LEU A 71 3.44 -17.47 24.28
N SER A 72 3.62 -16.30 24.91
CA SER A 72 4.11 -16.21 26.29
C SER A 72 3.15 -16.87 27.29
N VAL A 73 1.84 -16.66 27.12
CA VAL A 73 0.81 -17.33 27.93
C VAL A 73 0.78 -18.83 27.65
N ARG A 74 0.86 -19.24 26.38
CA ARG A 74 0.73 -20.65 25.98
C ARG A 74 1.80 -21.56 26.59
N TYR A 75 3.05 -21.10 26.61
CA TYR A 75 4.21 -21.90 27.03
C TYR A 75 4.70 -21.56 28.45
N HIS A 76 3.97 -20.72 29.18
CA HIS A 76 4.34 -20.35 30.55
C HIS A 76 4.49 -21.59 31.44
N ASP A 77 3.49 -22.47 31.44
CA ASP A 77 3.49 -23.67 32.30
C ASP A 77 4.41 -24.78 31.79
N ASP A 78 4.95 -24.64 30.57
CA ASP A 78 5.96 -25.52 29.99
C ASP A 78 7.40 -25.10 30.38
N GLY A 79 7.55 -24.11 31.26
CA GLY A 79 8.84 -23.62 31.73
C GLY A 79 9.53 -22.65 30.78
N VAL A 80 8.77 -21.97 29.91
CA VAL A 80 9.27 -20.92 29.01
C VAL A 80 8.90 -19.54 29.56
N ARG A 81 9.86 -18.62 29.60
CA ARG A 81 9.63 -17.23 30.05
C ARG A 81 10.00 -16.24 28.95
N PHE A 82 9.11 -15.30 28.67
CA PHE A 82 9.34 -14.25 27.68
C PHE A 82 9.83 -12.98 28.36
N ILE A 83 10.71 -12.25 27.70
CA ILE A 83 11.18 -10.93 28.12
C ILE A 83 11.21 -10.03 26.89
N GLY A 84 10.52 -8.89 26.94
CA GLY A 84 10.61 -7.86 25.91
C GLY A 84 11.80 -6.98 26.17
N ILE A 85 12.68 -6.82 25.19
CA ILE A 85 13.89 -5.99 25.29
C ILE A 85 13.82 -4.91 24.22
N ASN A 86 13.96 -3.66 24.64
CA ASN A 86 14.09 -2.53 23.72
C ASN A 86 15.53 -1.99 23.73
N SER A 87 16.23 -2.16 22.62
CA SER A 87 17.63 -1.73 22.46
C SER A 87 17.79 -0.50 21.54
N ASN A 88 16.69 0.09 21.10
CA ASN A 88 16.68 1.24 20.19
C ASN A 88 17.04 2.54 20.92
N VAL A 89 17.95 3.35 20.39
CA VAL A 89 18.41 4.58 21.08
C VAL A 89 17.37 5.69 21.12
N GLN A 90 16.51 5.74 20.12
CA GLN A 90 15.44 6.73 19.96
C GLN A 90 14.24 6.45 20.86
N ASP A 91 14.08 5.22 21.36
CA ASP A 91 12.95 4.81 22.19
C ASP A 91 13.24 5.09 23.68
N SER A 92 12.38 5.89 24.33
CA SER A 92 12.43 6.12 25.78
C SER A 92 11.78 4.98 26.59
N LEU A 93 12.11 4.89 27.87
CA LEU A 93 11.49 3.91 28.78
C LEU A 93 9.97 4.15 28.91
N GLU A 94 9.52 5.40 28.84
CA GLU A 94 8.10 5.78 28.88
C GLU A 94 7.35 5.33 27.62
N GLN A 95 7.91 5.59 26.44
CA GLN A 95 7.36 5.11 25.17
C GLN A 95 7.31 3.58 25.14
N TRP A 96 8.33 2.93 25.70
CA TRP A 96 8.37 1.47 25.83
C TRP A 96 7.27 0.93 26.76
N ALA A 97 7.04 1.58 27.90
CA ALA A 97 5.92 1.25 28.78
C ALA A 97 4.55 1.45 28.10
N GLN A 98 4.41 2.51 27.31
CA GLN A 98 3.19 2.77 26.54
C GLN A 98 2.96 1.71 25.46
N PHE A 99 4.00 1.33 24.73
CA PHE A 99 3.93 0.23 23.76
C PHE A 99 3.43 -1.07 24.42
N GLY A 100 4.00 -1.42 25.58
CA GLY A 100 3.58 -2.59 26.36
C GLY A 100 2.08 -2.59 26.70
N ARG A 101 1.57 -1.45 27.18
CA ARG A 101 0.14 -1.27 27.48
C ARG A 101 -0.74 -1.39 26.23
N THR A 102 -0.36 -0.71 25.14
CA THR A 102 -1.13 -0.70 23.89
C THR A 102 -1.18 -2.08 23.23
N ALA A 103 -0.07 -2.83 23.24
CA ALA A 103 0.00 -4.18 22.68
C ALA A 103 -0.51 -5.28 23.65
N GLY A 104 -0.87 -4.92 24.89
CA GLY A 104 -1.38 -5.86 25.89
C GLY A 104 -0.35 -6.85 26.41
N LEU A 105 0.93 -6.46 26.46
CA LEU A 105 2.03 -7.32 26.91
C LEU A 105 2.03 -7.43 28.44
N THR A 106 2.08 -8.66 28.95
CA THR A 106 2.11 -8.94 30.40
C THR A 106 3.40 -9.59 30.86
N PHE A 107 4.26 -10.01 29.93
CA PHE A 107 5.61 -10.47 30.26
C PHE A 107 6.53 -9.27 30.56
N PRO A 108 7.62 -9.45 31.35
CA PRO A 108 8.50 -8.35 31.72
C PRO A 108 9.07 -7.60 30.51
N LEU A 109 9.06 -6.26 30.58
CA LEU A 109 9.57 -5.37 29.54
C LEU A 109 10.76 -4.57 30.09
N ALA A 110 11.89 -4.66 29.40
CA ALA A 110 13.16 -4.11 29.83
C ALA A 110 13.76 -3.17 28.77
N LYS A 111 14.51 -2.18 29.22
CA LYS A 111 15.23 -1.23 28.36
C LYS A 111 16.72 -1.50 28.41
N ASP A 112 17.30 -1.78 27.24
CA ASP A 112 18.72 -2.07 27.03
C ASP A 112 19.41 -0.80 26.48
N PHE A 113 19.71 0.15 27.37
CA PHE A 113 20.23 1.48 26.99
C PHE A 113 21.59 1.44 26.28
N ASP A 114 22.48 0.55 26.70
CA ASP A 114 23.84 0.43 26.16
C ASP A 114 23.95 -0.62 25.04
N ARG A 115 22.86 -1.33 24.74
CA ARG A 115 22.76 -2.37 23.70
C ARG A 115 23.61 -3.60 24.00
N SER A 116 24.11 -3.76 25.22
CA SER A 116 24.97 -4.88 25.59
C SER A 116 24.25 -6.22 25.44
N VAL A 117 22.95 -6.27 25.75
CA VAL A 117 22.15 -7.49 25.59
C VAL A 117 21.88 -7.78 24.11
N ALA A 118 21.51 -6.78 23.31
CA ALA A 118 21.40 -6.96 21.85
C ALA A 118 22.71 -7.44 21.21
N GLN A 119 23.83 -6.82 21.56
CA GLN A 119 25.15 -7.17 21.02
C GLN A 119 25.56 -8.61 21.37
N SER A 120 25.42 -8.99 22.64
CA SER A 120 25.74 -10.36 23.10
C SER A 120 24.78 -11.41 22.55
N ALA A 121 23.51 -11.06 22.35
CA ALA A 121 22.53 -11.95 21.74
C ALA A 121 22.64 -12.01 20.21
N GLY A 122 23.45 -11.14 19.60
CA GLY A 122 23.57 -10.98 18.15
C GLY A 122 22.29 -10.47 17.48
N ALA A 123 21.43 -9.78 18.23
CA ALA A 123 20.21 -9.20 17.71
C ALA A 123 20.52 -7.92 16.93
N THR A 124 19.94 -7.79 15.75
CA THR A 124 20.21 -6.70 14.81
C THR A 124 18.95 -5.99 14.34
N ARG A 125 17.77 -6.60 14.56
CA ARG A 125 16.50 -6.05 14.10
C ARG A 125 15.41 -6.09 15.17
N THR A 126 14.38 -5.30 14.94
CA THR A 126 13.10 -5.36 15.63
C THR A 126 11.98 -5.59 14.59
N PRO A 127 11.09 -6.58 14.79
CA PRO A 127 11.14 -7.59 15.82
C PRO A 127 12.12 -8.73 15.51
N GLU A 128 12.88 -9.16 16.51
CA GLU A 128 13.74 -10.35 16.45
C GLU A 128 13.61 -11.12 17.77
N VAL A 129 13.66 -12.45 17.73
CA VAL A 129 13.52 -13.30 18.90
C VAL A 129 14.70 -14.25 19.06
N ILE A 130 15.16 -14.39 20.30
CA ILE A 130 16.25 -15.27 20.70
C ILE A 130 15.75 -16.22 21.78
N VAL A 131 15.85 -17.52 21.55
CA VAL A 131 15.56 -18.53 22.58
C VAL A 131 16.87 -18.98 23.19
N ILE A 132 17.00 -18.85 24.50
CA ILE A 132 18.16 -19.31 25.27
C ILE A 132 17.74 -20.36 26.29
N ASP A 133 18.67 -21.25 26.63
CA ASP A 133 18.51 -22.19 27.73
C ASP A 133 18.95 -21.58 29.08
N ARG A 134 18.81 -22.35 30.17
CA ARG A 134 19.25 -21.93 31.52
C ARG A 134 20.73 -21.58 31.63
N ALA A 135 21.58 -22.15 30.77
CA ALA A 135 23.00 -21.81 30.74
C ALA A 135 23.26 -20.51 29.95
N GLY A 136 22.25 -19.92 29.32
CA GLY A 136 22.34 -18.76 28.45
C GLY A 136 22.79 -19.12 27.04
N LEU A 137 22.90 -20.40 26.68
CA LEU A 137 23.24 -20.77 25.30
C LEU A 137 22.04 -20.52 24.39
N ILE A 138 22.32 -19.93 23.24
CA ILE A 138 21.33 -19.69 22.19
C ILE A 138 20.93 -21.02 21.56
N ARG A 139 19.63 -21.23 21.44
CA ARG A 139 18.99 -22.41 20.82
C ARG A 139 18.27 -22.06 19.54
N TYR A 140 17.78 -20.82 19.45
CA TYR A 140 17.15 -20.26 18.26
C TYR A 140 17.40 -18.75 18.18
N ARG A 141 17.62 -18.22 16.96
CA ARG A 141 17.69 -16.78 16.65
C ARG A 141 16.94 -16.48 15.36
N GLY A 142 16.11 -15.45 15.34
CA GLY A 142 15.58 -14.89 14.10
C GLY A 142 14.15 -14.39 14.19
N ARG A 143 13.35 -14.66 13.16
CA ARG A 143 11.96 -14.19 13.07
C ARG A 143 11.00 -14.97 13.98
N ILE A 144 9.83 -14.37 14.23
CA ILE A 144 8.72 -15.04 14.92
C ILE A 144 8.06 -16.07 13.99
N ASP A 145 7.70 -15.61 12.79
CA ASP A 145 7.15 -16.37 11.67
C ASP A 145 7.34 -15.57 10.38
N ASP A 146 6.71 -15.99 9.29
CA ASP A 146 6.82 -15.36 7.99
C ASP A 146 5.56 -14.59 7.54
N GLN A 147 4.66 -14.21 8.45
CA GLN A 147 3.45 -13.50 8.06
C GLN A 147 3.72 -12.06 7.58
N TYR A 148 4.65 -11.35 8.23
CA TYR A 148 4.89 -9.93 7.98
C TYR A 148 6.32 -9.67 7.51
N GLN A 149 6.45 -8.80 6.51
CA GLN A 149 7.72 -8.18 6.09
C GLN A 149 7.47 -6.68 5.82
N PRO A 150 8.50 -5.83 5.70
CA PRO A 150 8.28 -4.44 5.30
C PRO A 150 7.48 -4.35 3.99
N GLY A 151 6.28 -3.75 4.06
CA GLY A 151 5.36 -3.62 2.91
C GLY A 151 4.57 -4.89 2.55
N ILE A 152 4.68 -5.98 3.33
CA ILE A 152 4.03 -7.26 3.02
C ILE A 152 3.32 -7.80 4.25
N ALA A 153 2.03 -8.13 4.10
CA ALA A 153 1.22 -8.77 5.11
C ALA A 153 0.43 -9.92 4.52
N ARG A 154 0.82 -11.16 4.86
CA ARG A 154 0.08 -12.35 4.47
C ARG A 154 -1.16 -12.52 5.36
N SER A 155 -2.19 -13.16 4.82
CA SER A 155 -3.40 -13.50 5.59
C SER A 155 -3.09 -14.43 6.76
N ALA A 156 -2.13 -15.35 6.57
CA ALA A 156 -1.63 -16.27 7.59
C ALA A 156 -0.13 -16.58 7.37
N PRO A 157 0.62 -16.97 8.43
CA PRO A 157 1.98 -17.47 8.29
C PRO A 157 1.98 -18.86 7.62
N SER A 158 2.96 -19.11 6.76
CA SER A 158 3.24 -20.44 6.20
C SER A 158 4.27 -21.22 7.02
N LYS A 159 5.06 -20.51 7.83
CA LYS A 159 6.09 -21.06 8.73
C LYS A 159 5.91 -20.45 10.12
N GLN A 160 6.07 -21.23 11.19
CA GLN A 160 5.91 -20.76 12.57
C GLN A 160 7.22 -20.90 13.35
N ASP A 161 8.29 -20.27 12.87
CA ASP A 161 9.66 -20.62 13.26
C ASP A 161 9.93 -20.56 14.78
N LEU A 162 9.45 -19.51 15.47
CA LEU A 162 9.59 -19.42 16.94
C LEU A 162 8.80 -20.50 17.67
N ARG A 163 7.57 -20.79 17.21
CA ARG A 163 6.72 -21.82 17.80
C ARG A 163 7.39 -23.19 17.65
N ASP A 164 7.80 -23.53 16.44
CA ASP A 164 8.40 -24.81 16.10
C ASP A 164 9.69 -25.02 16.93
N ALA A 165 10.50 -23.97 17.09
CA ALA A 165 11.70 -24.02 17.93
C ALA A 165 11.37 -24.27 19.41
N ILE A 166 10.37 -23.57 19.97
CA ILE A 166 9.94 -23.77 21.37
C ILE A 166 9.41 -25.19 21.58
N GLU A 167 8.56 -25.69 20.67
CA GLU A 167 7.97 -27.03 20.78
C GLU A 167 9.02 -28.14 20.71
N GLN A 168 9.98 -28.03 19.78
CA GLN A 168 11.11 -28.97 19.71
C GLN A 168 11.95 -28.96 21.00
N LEU A 169 12.24 -27.78 21.55
CA LEU A 169 13.00 -27.65 22.80
C LEU A 169 12.26 -28.24 24.01
N ILE A 170 10.95 -27.99 24.12
CA ILE A 170 10.11 -28.55 25.19
C ILE A 170 10.09 -30.08 25.12
N ALA A 171 10.07 -30.65 23.90
CA ALA A 171 10.13 -32.08 23.63
C ALA A 171 11.53 -32.70 23.84
N GLY A 172 12.56 -31.90 24.10
CA GLY A 172 13.93 -32.36 24.26
C GLY A 172 14.64 -32.69 22.94
N GLU A 173 14.10 -32.20 21.82
CA GLU A 173 14.66 -32.35 20.48
C GLU A 173 15.68 -31.25 20.17
N THR A 174 16.48 -31.46 19.13
CA THR A 174 17.34 -30.41 18.58
C THR A 174 16.52 -29.52 17.65
N VAL A 175 16.68 -28.20 17.76
CA VAL A 175 15.99 -27.24 16.89
C VAL A 175 16.42 -27.45 15.44
N ALA A 176 15.50 -27.87 14.57
CA ALA A 176 15.79 -28.20 13.18
C ALA A 176 16.27 -26.99 12.37
N VAL A 177 15.69 -25.81 12.65
CA VAL A 177 16.07 -24.52 12.06
C VAL A 177 16.44 -23.58 13.19
N SER A 178 17.70 -23.61 13.62
CA SER A 178 18.18 -22.83 14.77
C SER A 178 18.45 -21.35 14.46
N ALA A 179 18.40 -20.96 13.19
CA ALA A 179 18.58 -19.57 12.77
C ALA A 179 17.71 -19.23 11.55
N THR A 180 17.06 -18.06 11.59
CA THR A 180 16.34 -17.47 10.45
C THR A 180 16.71 -16.00 10.30
N GLU A 181 16.54 -15.45 9.11
CA GLU A 181 16.73 -14.02 8.88
C GLU A 181 15.58 -13.23 9.51
N ALA A 182 15.91 -12.37 10.48
CA ALA A 182 14.95 -11.42 11.04
C ALA A 182 14.63 -10.32 10.01
N VAL A 183 13.38 -9.86 10.00
CA VAL A 183 12.91 -8.78 9.12
C VAL A 183 12.33 -7.65 9.96
N GLY A 184 12.51 -6.41 9.51
CA GLY A 184 12.02 -5.23 10.21
C GLY A 184 13.06 -4.14 10.37
N CYS A 185 12.88 -3.30 11.38
CA CYS A 185 13.69 -2.11 11.64
C CYS A 185 15.04 -2.49 12.25
N LEU A 186 16.12 -1.83 11.84
CA LEU A 186 17.44 -2.04 12.43
C LEU A 186 17.48 -1.57 13.89
N ILE A 187 18.17 -2.34 14.73
CA ILE A 187 18.67 -1.87 16.03
C ILE A 187 19.96 -1.11 15.72
N ALA A 188 19.89 0.22 15.71
CA ALA A 188 21.07 1.02 15.47
C ALA A 188 22.14 0.70 16.52
N MET A 189 23.38 0.53 16.07
CA MET A 189 24.55 0.36 16.93
C MET A 189 25.41 1.64 16.89
N PRO A 190 24.92 2.80 17.41
CA PRO A 190 25.72 4.02 17.46
C PRO A 190 26.82 3.84 18.51
N GLY A 191 27.92 3.25 18.07
CA GLY A 191 29.20 3.16 18.76
C GLY A 191 30.36 3.56 17.85
N ARG A 192 30.05 4.14 16.67
CA ARG A 192 31.08 4.76 15.83
C ARG A 192 31.55 6.02 16.53
N GLU A 193 32.85 6.11 16.80
CA GLU A 193 33.45 7.37 17.20
C GLU A 193 33.13 8.43 16.14
N ILE A 194 32.79 9.64 16.57
CA ILE A 194 32.58 10.76 15.66
C ILE A 194 33.91 11.02 14.97
N ASP A 195 33.91 10.93 13.64
CA ASP A 195 35.08 11.28 12.85
C ASP A 195 35.25 12.81 12.89
N ALA A 196 36.30 13.25 13.57
CA ALA A 196 36.62 14.67 13.71
C ALA A 196 36.96 15.35 12.37
N GLU A 197 37.29 14.57 11.33
CA GLU A 197 37.57 15.05 9.98
C GLU A 197 36.32 15.07 9.08
N CYS A 198 35.17 14.57 9.55
CA CYS A 198 33.94 14.55 8.76
C CYS A 198 33.38 15.98 8.57
N GLU A 199 33.40 16.46 7.33
CA GLU A 199 32.90 17.80 6.98
C GLU A 199 31.37 17.86 6.85
N VAL A 200 30.71 16.71 6.69
CA VAL A 200 29.25 16.60 6.52
C VAL A 200 28.58 16.53 7.88
N THR A 201 27.70 17.49 8.18
CA THR A 201 27.04 17.56 9.49
C THR A 201 25.52 17.58 9.38
N TYR A 202 24.84 17.27 10.49
CA TYR A 202 23.38 17.35 10.54
C TYR A 202 22.87 18.76 10.28
N CYS A 203 23.40 19.75 11.01
CA CYS A 203 22.94 21.13 10.92
C CYS A 203 23.18 21.74 9.54
N LYS A 204 24.32 21.46 8.91
CA LYS A 204 24.69 22.04 7.62
C LYS A 204 24.13 21.30 6.41
N ASP A 205 24.10 19.97 6.43
CA ASP A 205 23.86 19.19 5.20
C ASP A 205 22.61 18.31 5.33
N VAL A 206 22.60 17.38 6.28
CA VAL A 206 21.57 16.33 6.37
C VAL A 206 20.17 16.89 6.64
N SER A 207 20.05 17.89 7.50
CA SER A 207 18.76 18.53 7.79
C SER A 207 18.08 19.10 6.53
N ARG A 208 18.88 19.57 5.56
CA ARG A 208 18.37 20.07 4.26
C ARG A 208 17.92 18.93 3.36
N VAL A 209 18.65 17.80 3.35
CA VAL A 209 18.29 16.59 2.59
C VAL A 209 17.00 16.00 3.14
N LEU A 210 16.91 15.78 4.46
CA LEU A 210 15.73 15.22 5.11
C LEU A 210 14.50 16.11 4.92
N ARG A 211 14.66 17.43 5.05
CA ARG A 211 13.58 18.38 4.77
C ARG A 211 13.04 18.26 3.35
N ARG A 212 13.92 18.09 2.36
CA ARG A 212 13.54 18.03 0.94
C ARG A 212 12.80 16.74 0.59
N HIS A 213 13.18 15.62 1.21
CA HIS A 213 12.76 14.29 0.75
C HIS A 213 11.94 13.47 1.75
N CYS A 214 12.06 13.74 3.05
CA CYS A 214 11.57 12.85 4.11
C CYS A 214 10.52 13.52 5.00
N VAL A 215 10.80 14.73 5.50
CA VAL A 215 10.03 15.39 6.57
C VAL A 215 8.58 15.66 6.18
N GLU A 216 8.28 15.79 4.87
CA GLU A 216 6.90 15.98 4.41
C GLU A 216 5.94 14.89 4.90
N CYS A 217 6.43 13.64 4.94
CA CYS A 217 5.70 12.46 5.39
C CYS A 217 6.15 12.00 6.78
N HIS A 218 7.45 12.12 7.11
CA HIS A 218 8.04 11.74 8.39
C HIS A 218 8.07 12.92 9.36
N ARG A 219 6.89 13.33 9.80
CA ARG A 219 6.67 14.31 10.86
C ARG A 219 5.40 13.97 11.62
N ASP A 220 5.28 14.48 12.83
CA ASP A 220 4.12 14.22 13.69
C ASP A 220 2.79 14.49 12.99
N GLY A 221 1.88 13.53 13.13
CA GLY A 221 0.52 13.58 12.58
C GLY A 221 0.42 13.24 11.09
N GLU A 222 1.52 12.93 10.41
CA GLU A 222 1.51 12.48 9.01
C GLU A 222 1.73 10.97 8.87
N ILE A 223 1.84 10.48 7.63
CA ILE A 223 1.78 9.04 7.31
C ILE A 223 3.06 8.28 7.69
N GLY A 224 4.18 8.96 7.88
CA GLY A 224 5.42 8.35 8.35
C GLY A 224 5.23 7.75 9.74
N PRO A 225 5.72 6.52 10.00
CA PRO A 225 5.50 5.85 11.28
C PRO A 225 6.28 6.45 12.46
N PHE A 226 7.23 7.35 12.17
CA PHE A 226 8.12 8.07 13.09
C PHE A 226 8.52 9.42 12.47
N ALA A 227 9.01 10.35 13.28
CA ALA A 227 9.40 11.68 12.82
C ALA A 227 10.89 11.73 12.43
N LEU A 228 11.22 12.54 11.42
CA LEU A 228 12.59 12.80 11.01
C LEU A 228 12.92 14.29 11.14
N THR A 229 12.45 14.88 12.24
CA THR A 229 12.58 16.31 12.55
C THR A 229 13.52 16.59 13.73
N ASP A 230 13.79 15.59 14.57
CA ASP A 230 14.70 15.71 15.72
C ASP A 230 15.98 14.90 15.50
N TYR A 231 17.13 15.50 15.81
CA TYR A 231 18.43 14.85 15.60
C TYR A 231 18.59 13.54 16.38
N ASN A 232 18.13 13.48 17.64
CA ASN A 232 18.35 12.31 18.48
C ASN A 232 17.57 11.10 17.96
N GLU A 233 16.38 11.35 17.40
CA GLU A 233 15.58 10.33 16.73
C GLU A 233 16.23 9.89 15.41
N ILE A 234 16.66 10.86 14.58
CA ILE A 234 17.28 10.60 13.27
C ILE A 234 18.54 9.73 13.39
N VAL A 235 19.37 9.95 14.42
CA VAL A 235 20.57 9.12 14.67
C VAL A 235 20.20 7.65 14.86
N GLY A 236 19.09 7.36 15.56
CA GLY A 236 18.57 6.00 15.75
C GLY A 236 18.02 5.35 14.47
N TRP A 237 17.64 6.16 13.48
CA TRP A 237 17.12 5.70 12.19
C TRP A 237 18.15 5.73 11.05
N SER A 238 19.33 6.28 11.28
CA SER A 238 20.35 6.57 10.27
C SER A 238 20.70 5.41 9.34
N GLU A 239 21.07 4.25 9.89
CA GLU A 239 21.40 3.05 9.11
C GLU A 239 20.17 2.49 8.38
N MET A 240 18.99 2.57 9.01
CA MET A 240 17.73 2.16 8.39
C MET A 240 17.36 3.08 7.22
N MET A 241 17.62 4.38 7.33
CA MET A 241 17.42 5.34 6.23
C MET A 241 18.28 4.96 5.03
N LEU A 242 19.55 4.60 5.24
CA LEU A 242 20.41 4.15 4.13
C LEU A 242 19.89 2.85 3.50
N GLU A 243 19.47 1.87 4.31
CA GLU A 243 18.91 0.61 3.81
C GLU A 243 17.67 0.84 2.94
N VAL A 244 16.73 1.67 3.40
CA VAL A 244 15.48 1.92 2.64
C VAL A 244 15.73 2.70 1.36
N ILE A 245 16.75 3.58 1.34
CA ILE A 245 17.14 4.35 0.15
C ILE A 245 17.84 3.43 -0.86
N ASP A 246 18.78 2.61 -0.42
CA ASP A 246 19.52 1.66 -1.26
C ASP A 246 18.57 0.64 -1.92
N GLN A 247 17.64 0.11 -1.12
CA GLN A 247 16.59 -0.81 -1.59
C GLN A 247 15.47 -0.12 -2.37
N LYS A 248 15.55 1.21 -2.59
CA LYS A 248 14.55 2.02 -3.30
C LYS A 248 13.13 1.94 -2.73
N ARG A 249 13.01 1.60 -1.45
CA ARG A 249 11.73 1.66 -0.71
C ARG A 249 11.36 3.10 -0.38
N MET A 250 12.35 3.98 -0.26
CA MET A 250 12.17 5.42 -0.03
C MET A 250 13.14 6.26 -0.88
N PRO A 251 12.70 7.42 -1.40
CA PRO A 251 11.31 7.79 -1.60
C PRO A 251 10.58 6.74 -2.46
N PRO A 252 9.28 6.48 -2.20
CA PRO A 252 8.55 5.43 -2.91
C PRO A 252 8.23 5.95 -4.31
N TRP A 253 9.11 5.68 -5.27
CA TRP A 253 8.93 6.09 -6.67
C TRP A 253 9.50 5.03 -7.60
N HIS A 254 8.60 4.32 -8.27
CA HIS A 254 8.95 3.14 -9.05
C HIS A 254 8.80 3.33 -10.56
N ALA A 255 8.54 4.55 -11.03
CA ALA A 255 8.46 4.85 -12.46
C ALA A 255 9.84 5.12 -13.07
N SER A 256 10.02 4.71 -14.32
CA SER A 256 11.20 4.99 -15.14
C SER A 256 11.28 6.46 -15.56
N ASP A 257 12.51 6.92 -15.80
CA ASP A 257 12.86 8.28 -16.21
C ASP A 257 13.06 8.45 -17.72
N ASP A 258 13.01 7.33 -18.45
CA ASP A 258 13.36 7.24 -19.87
C ASP A 258 12.26 7.77 -20.80
N HIS A 259 11.07 8.04 -20.25
CA HIS A 259 9.86 8.37 -21.01
C HIS A 259 9.38 9.80 -20.73
N ALA A 260 8.06 10.01 -20.63
CA ALA A 260 7.50 11.33 -20.37
C ALA A 260 7.98 11.88 -19.01
N LYS A 261 8.25 13.19 -18.95
CA LYS A 261 8.61 13.84 -17.70
C LYS A 261 7.39 13.94 -16.79
N ILE A 262 7.53 13.45 -15.56
CA ILE A 262 6.49 13.44 -14.53
C ILE A 262 6.77 14.56 -13.53
N ALA A 263 5.80 15.45 -13.32
CA ALA A 263 5.92 16.65 -12.49
C ALA A 263 6.09 16.33 -11.00
N ASN A 264 5.34 15.34 -10.53
CA ASN A 264 5.30 14.95 -9.12
C ASN A 264 6.26 13.80 -8.79
N ALA A 265 7.32 13.62 -9.57
CA ALA A 265 8.27 12.54 -9.37
C ALA A 265 9.08 12.73 -8.08
N ARG A 266 9.07 11.72 -7.20
CA ARG A 266 9.79 11.72 -5.93
C ARG A 266 11.17 11.11 -6.10
N LYS A 267 12.18 11.95 -6.30
CA LYS A 267 13.55 11.51 -6.58
C LYS A 267 14.55 12.11 -5.61
N MET A 268 15.54 11.32 -5.25
CA MET A 268 16.71 11.76 -4.50
C MET A 268 17.92 11.77 -5.43
N SER A 269 18.64 12.89 -5.46
CA SER A 269 19.87 13.02 -6.24
C SER A 269 20.99 12.15 -5.66
N ASP A 270 21.95 11.73 -6.49
CA ASP A 270 23.08 10.92 -6.00
C ASP A 270 23.90 11.67 -4.97
N ARG A 271 24.07 13.00 -5.12
CA ARG A 271 24.72 13.83 -4.09
C ARG A 271 23.97 13.83 -2.76
N ASP A 272 22.64 13.89 -2.78
CA ASP A 272 21.85 13.84 -1.53
C ASP A 272 22.02 12.48 -0.84
N LYS A 273 22.12 11.37 -1.60
CA LYS A 273 22.38 10.03 -1.05
C LYS A 273 23.79 9.93 -0.46
N GLU A 274 24.79 10.45 -1.18
CA GLU A 274 26.19 10.50 -0.73
C GLU A 274 26.33 11.28 0.57
N LEU A 275 25.67 12.44 0.69
CA LEU A 275 25.68 13.23 1.93
C LEU A 275 25.16 12.42 3.14
N LEU A 276 24.07 11.66 2.96
CA LEU A 276 23.55 10.80 4.03
C LEU A 276 24.56 9.70 4.37
N ALA A 277 25.14 9.04 3.35
CA ALA A 277 26.10 7.96 3.55
C ALA A 277 27.39 8.46 4.25
N GLU A 278 27.95 9.59 3.81
CA GLU A 278 29.12 10.25 4.40
C GLU A 278 28.85 10.62 5.87
N TRP A 279 27.69 11.19 6.16
CA TRP A 279 27.31 11.55 7.53
C TRP A 279 27.21 10.32 8.45
N VAL A 280 26.57 9.23 7.99
CA VAL A 280 26.48 7.99 8.78
C VAL A 280 27.84 7.30 8.93
N ALA A 281 28.69 7.35 7.89
CA ALA A 281 30.06 6.84 7.96
C ALA A 281 30.90 7.59 9.00
N GLY A 282 30.79 8.94 9.03
CA GLY A 282 31.52 9.81 9.96
C GLY A 282 30.99 9.85 11.40
N GLY A 283 30.11 8.93 11.80
CA GLY A 283 29.58 8.89 13.17
C GLY A 283 28.49 9.93 13.45
N MET A 284 27.84 10.45 12.40
CA MET A 284 26.67 11.32 12.47
C MET A 284 26.89 12.64 13.22
N PRO A 285 27.95 13.43 12.94
CA PRO A 285 28.21 14.65 13.68
C PRO A 285 27.04 15.65 13.60
N TYR A 286 26.70 16.28 14.73
CA TYR A 286 25.62 17.26 14.83
C TYR A 286 25.92 18.53 14.03
N GLY A 287 27.11 19.12 14.20
CA GLY A 287 27.50 20.38 13.56
C GLY A 287 27.15 21.63 14.37
N GLN A 288 27.23 22.81 13.74
CA GLN A 288 26.92 24.08 14.39
C GLN A 288 25.42 24.40 14.26
N ALA A 289 24.73 24.61 15.38
CA ALA A 289 23.29 24.88 15.38
C ALA A 289 22.89 26.11 14.54
N SER A 290 23.79 27.09 14.38
CA SER A 290 23.58 28.27 13.52
C SER A 290 23.45 27.95 12.03
N ASP A 291 23.93 26.78 11.59
CA ASP A 291 23.82 26.35 10.19
C ASP A 291 22.47 25.70 9.87
N LEU A 292 21.62 25.47 10.88
CA LEU A 292 20.30 24.89 10.68
C LEU A 292 19.46 25.78 9.75
N PRO A 293 18.75 25.18 8.79
CA PRO A 293 17.87 25.94 7.93
C PRO A 293 16.64 26.44 8.73
N GLU A 294 16.16 27.64 8.41
CA GLU A 294 14.97 28.26 9.03
C GLU A 294 13.81 27.26 9.14
N PRO A 295 13.15 27.11 10.29
CA PRO A 295 12.03 26.18 10.45
C PRO A 295 10.92 26.45 9.42
N ILE A 296 10.45 25.39 8.74
CA ILE A 296 9.25 25.49 7.90
C ILE A 296 8.03 25.31 8.79
N ALA A 297 7.13 26.29 8.78
CA ALA A 297 5.80 26.12 9.32
C ALA A 297 5.01 25.21 8.37
N TYR A 298 4.69 24.01 8.83
CA TYR A 298 3.85 23.11 8.06
C TYR A 298 2.38 23.32 8.39
N THR A 299 1.53 23.41 7.37
CA THR A 299 0.08 23.42 7.56
C THR A 299 -0.39 22.06 8.09
N THR A 300 -1.12 22.09 9.21
CA THR A 300 -1.80 20.92 9.78
C THR A 300 -3.22 20.85 9.24
N GLY A 301 -3.71 19.65 8.89
CA GLY A 301 -5.06 19.46 8.37
C GLY A 301 -5.13 19.51 6.86
N TRP A 302 -5.78 20.52 6.29
CA TRP A 302 -5.91 20.67 4.84
C TRP A 302 -4.59 21.17 4.23
N ARG A 303 -4.13 20.50 3.18
CA ARG A 303 -2.98 20.87 2.34
C ARG A 303 -3.45 21.44 0.99
N LEU A 304 -4.65 21.99 0.98
CA LEU A 304 -5.23 22.71 -0.14
C LEU A 304 -4.70 24.16 -0.16
N GLU A 305 -4.85 24.83 -1.30
CA GLU A 305 -4.39 26.22 -1.50
C GLU A 305 -5.08 27.21 -0.56
N ARG A 306 -6.26 26.86 -0.05
CA ARG A 306 -7.05 27.57 0.95
C ARG A 306 -7.98 26.59 1.67
N GLU A 307 -8.67 27.06 2.70
CA GLU A 307 -9.71 26.27 3.37
C GLU A 307 -10.77 25.77 2.37
N PRO A 308 -11.24 24.51 2.50
CA PRO A 308 -12.26 23.95 1.63
C PRO A 308 -13.55 24.77 1.65
N ASP A 309 -14.17 24.95 0.49
CA ASP A 309 -15.51 25.53 0.38
C ASP A 309 -16.60 24.58 0.88
N ALA A 310 -16.33 23.27 0.77
CA ALA A 310 -17.21 22.22 1.28
C ALA A 310 -16.41 21.06 1.85
N VAL A 311 -16.90 20.50 2.96
CA VAL A 311 -16.31 19.33 3.63
C VAL A 311 -17.37 18.28 3.87
N PHE A 312 -17.07 17.03 3.52
CA PHE A 312 -17.97 15.89 3.74
C PHE A 312 -17.21 14.75 4.42
N SER A 313 -17.73 14.23 5.53
CA SER A 313 -17.22 13.00 6.15
C SER A 313 -17.74 11.78 5.38
N VAL A 314 -16.93 10.72 5.29
CA VAL A 314 -17.33 9.47 4.62
C VAL A 314 -18.60 8.86 5.24
N SER A 315 -18.80 9.07 6.54
CA SER A 315 -19.95 8.56 7.29
C SER A 315 -20.34 9.49 8.44
N LYS A 316 -21.55 9.26 9.00
CA LYS A 316 -22.02 9.96 10.21
C LYS A 316 -21.31 9.47 11.48
N GLN A 317 -21.03 8.18 11.57
CA GLN A 317 -20.36 7.52 12.71
C GLN A 317 -19.02 6.94 12.26
N PRO A 318 -17.98 6.94 13.12
CA PRO A 318 -16.71 6.30 12.80
C PRO A 318 -16.88 4.81 12.46
N PHE A 319 -16.06 4.34 11.51
CA PHE A 319 -15.96 2.92 11.20
C PHE A 319 -14.96 2.27 12.16
N GLN A 320 -15.32 1.10 12.71
CA GLN A 320 -14.45 0.35 13.62
C GLN A 320 -13.52 -0.58 12.82
N VAL A 321 -12.22 -0.34 12.89
CA VAL A 321 -11.19 -1.15 12.24
C VAL A 321 -10.68 -2.20 13.24
N PRO A 322 -10.72 -3.50 12.90
CA PRO A 322 -10.21 -4.55 13.78
C PRO A 322 -8.69 -4.48 13.97
N ALA A 323 -8.18 -5.13 15.01
CA ALA A 323 -6.75 -5.18 15.33
C ALA A 323 -5.93 -6.09 14.38
N GLU A 324 -6.52 -7.21 13.95
CA GLU A 324 -5.90 -8.23 13.10
C GLU A 324 -6.87 -8.62 11.96
N GLY A 325 -6.36 -9.30 10.93
CA GLY A 325 -7.17 -9.88 9.86
C GLY A 325 -7.24 -9.02 8.59
N THR A 326 -8.15 -9.39 7.69
CA THR A 326 -8.39 -8.65 6.44
C THR A 326 -9.72 -7.92 6.53
N VAL A 327 -9.76 -6.66 6.09
CA VAL A 327 -10.97 -5.85 6.02
C VAL A 327 -11.37 -5.75 4.56
N GLU A 328 -12.53 -6.30 4.21
CA GLU A 328 -13.10 -6.13 2.87
C GLU A 328 -13.33 -4.65 2.57
N TYR A 329 -13.28 -4.28 1.29
CA TYR A 329 -13.57 -2.91 0.85
C TYR A 329 -14.89 -2.38 1.42
N GLN A 330 -14.84 -1.20 2.02
CA GLN A 330 -16.01 -0.55 2.61
C GLN A 330 -16.50 0.56 1.70
N TYR A 331 -17.80 0.59 1.42
CA TYR A 331 -18.41 1.62 0.58
C TYR A 331 -19.33 2.52 1.39
N PHE A 332 -19.10 3.83 1.28
CA PHE A 332 -19.94 4.84 1.92
C PHE A 332 -20.51 5.80 0.90
N ILE A 333 -21.80 6.11 1.00
CA ILE A 333 -22.49 7.02 0.08
C ILE A 333 -22.90 8.27 0.85
N VAL A 334 -22.45 9.42 0.37
CA VAL A 334 -22.76 10.73 0.94
C VAL A 334 -23.51 11.57 -0.07
N ASP A 335 -24.59 12.20 0.37
CA ASP A 335 -25.35 13.16 -0.42
C ASP A 335 -24.92 14.59 -0.04
N PRO A 336 -24.15 15.29 -0.89
CA PRO A 336 -23.69 16.65 -0.62
C PRO A 336 -24.79 17.70 -0.75
N LYS A 337 -26.00 17.33 -1.22
CA LYS A 337 -27.14 18.22 -1.42
C LYS A 337 -26.88 19.39 -2.38
N PHE A 338 -26.00 19.20 -3.36
CA PHE A 338 -25.76 20.20 -4.40
C PHE A 338 -27.02 20.42 -5.25
N THR A 339 -27.50 21.66 -5.28
CA THR A 339 -28.68 22.07 -6.08
C THR A 339 -28.31 22.63 -7.45
N GLU A 340 -27.03 22.84 -7.70
CA GLU A 340 -26.46 23.34 -8.96
C GLU A 340 -25.15 22.58 -9.25
N ASP A 341 -24.70 22.63 -10.50
CA ASP A 341 -23.42 22.05 -10.90
C ASP A 341 -22.28 22.75 -10.15
N LYS A 342 -21.32 21.97 -9.67
CA LYS A 342 -20.11 22.48 -9.01
C LYS A 342 -18.88 22.20 -9.85
N TRP A 343 -17.99 23.17 -9.94
CA TRP A 343 -16.73 23.08 -10.65
C TRP A 343 -15.58 22.99 -9.66
N VAL A 344 -15.04 21.78 -9.49
CA VAL A 344 -14.03 21.46 -8.48
C VAL A 344 -12.63 21.62 -9.06
N THR A 345 -11.82 22.51 -8.49
CA THR A 345 -10.42 22.74 -8.89
C THR A 345 -9.44 21.86 -8.12
N SER A 346 -9.74 21.62 -6.85
CA SER A 346 -8.88 20.85 -5.95
C SER A 346 -9.73 19.98 -5.03
N THR A 347 -9.27 18.75 -4.82
CA THR A 347 -9.90 17.77 -3.93
C THR A 347 -8.83 17.21 -3.01
N GLN A 348 -9.07 17.21 -1.70
CA GLN A 348 -8.23 16.47 -0.76
C GLN A 348 -9.09 15.55 0.10
N ILE A 349 -8.66 14.30 0.23
CA ILE A 349 -9.19 13.37 1.22
C ILE A 349 -8.19 13.32 2.37
N VAL A 350 -8.67 13.52 3.60
CA VAL A 350 -7.87 13.46 4.83
C VAL A 350 -8.38 12.28 5.65
N PRO A 351 -7.55 11.24 5.87
CA PRO A 351 -7.88 10.17 6.79
C PRO A 351 -8.14 10.68 8.21
N GLY A 352 -9.15 10.13 8.87
CA GLY A 352 -9.35 10.35 10.30
C GLY A 352 -8.27 9.66 11.12
N ASN A 353 -7.85 8.47 10.67
CA ASN A 353 -6.72 7.71 11.19
C ASN A 353 -5.82 7.20 10.05
N ARG A 354 -4.69 7.89 9.83
CA ARG A 354 -3.71 7.57 8.79
C ARG A 354 -3.07 6.19 8.95
N SER A 355 -3.04 5.65 10.17
CA SER A 355 -2.38 4.35 10.42
C SER A 355 -3.15 3.18 9.81
N VAL A 356 -4.47 3.30 9.65
CA VAL A 356 -5.33 2.21 9.18
C VAL A 356 -5.93 2.43 7.80
N VAL A 357 -5.99 3.67 7.29
CA VAL A 357 -6.51 3.95 5.95
C VAL A 357 -5.39 3.73 4.92
N HIS A 358 -5.50 2.65 4.15
CA HIS A 358 -4.53 2.32 3.11
C HIS A 358 -4.78 3.07 1.81
N HIS A 359 -6.04 3.27 1.40
CA HIS A 359 -6.39 4.25 0.38
C HIS A 359 -7.88 4.57 0.41
N VAL A 360 -8.25 5.68 -0.22
CA VAL A 360 -9.64 6.08 -0.45
C VAL A 360 -9.79 6.52 -1.89
N ILE A 361 -10.86 6.07 -2.56
CA ILE A 361 -11.25 6.64 -3.85
C ILE A 361 -12.66 7.23 -3.71
N ALA A 362 -12.81 8.49 -4.10
CA ALA A 362 -14.09 9.18 -4.13
C ALA A 362 -14.59 9.27 -5.58
N PHE A 363 -15.77 8.71 -5.83
CA PHE A 363 -16.47 8.75 -7.11
C PHE A 363 -17.73 9.62 -7.03
N ILE A 364 -18.09 10.23 -8.14
CA ILE A 364 -19.35 10.91 -8.37
C ILE A 364 -20.34 9.89 -8.94
N ARG A 365 -21.45 9.70 -8.24
CA ARG A 365 -22.62 9.01 -8.76
C ARG A 365 -23.68 10.06 -9.12
N PRO A 366 -23.95 10.31 -10.41
CA PRO A 366 -24.98 11.26 -10.81
C PRO A 366 -26.40 10.75 -10.46
N PRO A 367 -27.42 11.61 -10.49
CA PRO A 367 -28.82 11.20 -10.39
C PRO A 367 -29.19 10.15 -11.43
N ASP A 368 -30.11 9.25 -11.09
CA ASP A 368 -30.55 8.19 -11.99
C ASP A 368 -31.04 8.76 -13.34
N GLY A 369 -30.57 8.19 -14.45
CA GLY A 369 -30.88 8.65 -15.81
C GLY A 369 -29.89 9.69 -16.40
N GLN A 370 -28.93 10.18 -15.62
CA GLN A 370 -27.81 10.99 -16.15
C GLN A 370 -26.55 10.12 -16.31
N SER A 371 -25.86 10.25 -17.45
CA SER A 371 -24.53 9.68 -17.63
C SER A 371 -23.46 10.75 -17.41
N ILE A 372 -22.45 10.44 -16.62
CA ILE A 372 -21.18 11.17 -16.65
C ILE A 372 -20.30 10.60 -17.76
N GLN A 373 -19.66 11.47 -18.56
CA GLN A 373 -18.58 11.06 -19.46
C GLN A 373 -17.32 10.76 -18.61
N SER A 374 -17.32 9.73 -17.76
CA SER A 374 -16.15 9.23 -17.02
C SER A 374 -16.55 8.25 -15.91
N TYR A 375 -15.58 7.56 -15.34
CA TYR A 375 -15.68 6.80 -14.09
C TYR A 375 -16.06 7.65 -12.86
N GLY A 376 -16.25 8.97 -13.01
CA GLY A 376 -16.71 9.86 -11.93
C GLY A 376 -15.67 10.14 -10.87
N MET A 377 -14.40 9.81 -11.07
CA MET A 377 -13.37 10.03 -10.05
C MET A 377 -13.27 11.51 -9.67
N LEU A 378 -13.56 11.81 -8.40
CA LEU A 378 -13.50 13.15 -7.81
C LEU A 378 -12.14 13.41 -7.15
N GLY A 379 -11.55 12.36 -6.56
CA GLY A 379 -10.24 12.41 -5.92
C GLY A 379 -9.90 11.06 -5.29
N ALA A 380 -8.64 10.92 -4.89
CA ALA A 380 -8.15 9.75 -4.20
C ALA A 380 -7.18 10.15 -3.08
N TYR A 381 -7.10 9.33 -2.05
CA TYR A 381 -6.02 9.33 -1.07
C TYR A 381 -5.22 8.05 -1.26
N VAL A 382 -3.92 8.21 -1.48
CA VAL A 382 -2.94 7.13 -1.47
C VAL A 382 -1.81 7.58 -0.54
N PRO A 383 -1.28 6.71 0.34
CA PRO A 383 -0.15 7.00 1.21
C PRO A 383 0.98 7.67 0.43
N GLY A 384 1.54 8.73 1.02
CA GLY A 384 2.63 9.50 0.42
C GLY A 384 2.29 10.28 -0.85
N GLN A 385 1.05 10.28 -1.36
CA GLN A 385 0.66 11.17 -2.45
C GLN A 385 0.28 12.56 -1.92
N ILE A 386 0.86 13.61 -2.51
CA ILE A 386 0.44 15.00 -2.26
C ILE A 386 -0.66 15.34 -3.25
N VAL A 387 -1.61 16.18 -2.82
CA VAL A 387 -2.60 16.76 -3.71
C VAL A 387 -1.97 17.91 -4.49
N SER A 388 -1.88 17.78 -5.80
CA SER A 388 -1.63 18.90 -6.70
C SER A 388 -2.96 19.55 -7.11
N PRO A 389 -3.07 20.89 -7.10
CA PRO A 389 -4.23 21.56 -7.68
C PRO A 389 -4.26 21.34 -9.20
N LEU A 390 -5.45 21.40 -9.79
CA LEU A 390 -5.57 21.47 -11.24
C LEU A 390 -4.99 22.80 -11.75
N PRO A 391 -4.49 22.86 -13.01
CA PRO A 391 -4.03 24.10 -13.60
C PRO A 391 -5.10 25.20 -13.59
N ASP A 392 -4.68 26.46 -13.60
CA ASP A 392 -5.59 27.60 -13.65
C ASP A 392 -6.62 27.47 -14.79
N GLY A 393 -7.89 27.68 -14.45
CA GLY A 393 -9.02 27.56 -15.38
C GLY A 393 -9.44 26.12 -15.69
N TYR A 394 -8.88 25.10 -15.04
CA TYR A 394 -9.28 23.70 -15.19
C TYR A 394 -10.12 23.29 -13.98
N ALA A 395 -11.23 22.60 -14.22
CA ALA A 395 -12.08 22.09 -13.13
C ALA A 395 -12.82 20.82 -13.52
N ARG A 396 -13.11 19.97 -12.52
CA ARG A 396 -13.98 18.81 -12.65
C ARG A 396 -15.42 19.23 -12.41
N ARG A 397 -16.34 18.85 -13.30
CA ARG A 397 -17.78 19.12 -13.11
C ARG A 397 -18.42 18.05 -12.23
N VAL A 398 -19.11 18.47 -11.19
CA VAL A 398 -19.98 17.63 -10.35
C VAL A 398 -21.42 18.07 -10.60
N PRO A 399 -22.23 17.28 -11.32
CA PRO A 399 -23.61 17.66 -11.63
C PRO A 399 -24.47 17.83 -10.38
N ALA A 400 -25.44 18.74 -10.44
CA ALA A 400 -26.45 18.91 -9.39
C ALA A 400 -27.14 17.58 -9.02
N GLY A 401 -27.39 17.36 -7.74
CA GLY A 401 -28.03 16.15 -7.22
C GLY A 401 -27.14 14.90 -7.18
N SER A 402 -25.87 15.00 -7.60
CA SER A 402 -24.93 13.88 -7.52
C SER A 402 -24.59 13.49 -6.09
N ARG A 403 -24.30 12.22 -5.86
CA ARG A 403 -23.77 11.67 -4.61
C ARG A 403 -22.28 11.41 -4.73
N ILE A 404 -21.59 11.40 -3.59
CA ILE A 404 -20.19 10.99 -3.49
C ILE A 404 -20.16 9.56 -2.94
N VAL A 405 -19.51 8.65 -3.65
CA VAL A 405 -19.29 7.26 -3.23
C VAL A 405 -17.82 7.12 -2.84
N PHE A 406 -17.57 6.81 -1.57
CA PHE A 406 -16.24 6.50 -1.06
C PHE A 406 -16.03 5.00 -1.08
N GLN A 407 -14.98 4.56 -1.73
CA GLN A 407 -14.43 3.22 -1.62
C GLN A 407 -13.22 3.31 -0.68
N MET A 408 -13.31 2.66 0.49
CA MET A 408 -12.32 2.67 1.55
C MET A 408 -11.61 1.32 1.63
N HIS A 409 -10.28 1.34 1.65
CA HIS A 409 -9.46 0.17 1.97
C HIS A 409 -8.73 0.40 3.29
N TYR A 410 -8.93 -0.50 4.25
CA TYR A 410 -8.32 -0.45 5.58
C TYR A 410 -7.31 -1.58 5.78
N THR A 411 -6.23 -1.28 6.49
CA THR A 411 -5.21 -2.26 6.90
C THR A 411 -5.10 -2.25 8.43
N PRO A 412 -5.40 -3.37 9.11
CA PRO A 412 -5.20 -3.50 10.55
C PRO A 412 -3.73 -3.31 10.97
N THR A 413 -3.52 -2.72 12.15
CA THR A 413 -2.19 -2.31 12.66
C THR A 413 -1.77 -2.99 13.95
N GLY A 414 -2.52 -4.01 14.40
CA GLY A 414 -2.28 -4.72 15.66
C GLY A 414 -3.08 -4.19 16.84
N ALA A 415 -3.80 -3.07 16.68
CA ALA A 415 -4.70 -2.51 17.69
C ALA A 415 -6.06 -2.15 17.07
N GLN A 416 -7.15 -2.42 17.79
CA GLN A 416 -8.48 -2.00 17.35
C GLN A 416 -8.57 -0.48 17.45
N THR A 417 -9.11 0.14 16.40
CA THR A 417 -9.23 1.60 16.33
C THR A 417 -10.43 2.00 15.49
N GLU A 418 -10.62 3.30 15.29
CA GLU A 418 -11.67 3.84 14.44
C GLU A 418 -11.12 4.82 13.41
N ASP A 419 -11.82 4.92 12.29
CA ASP A 419 -11.58 5.94 11.27
C ASP A 419 -12.85 6.71 10.96
N ARG A 420 -12.67 8.01 10.72
CA ARG A 420 -13.69 8.85 10.11
C ARG A 420 -13.04 9.83 9.15
N SER A 421 -12.67 9.31 7.99
CA SER A 421 -12.13 10.08 6.88
C SER A 421 -13.09 11.17 6.37
N ARG A 422 -12.53 12.20 5.73
CA ARG A 422 -13.30 13.32 5.15
C ARG A 422 -12.69 13.81 3.84
N ILE A 423 -13.51 14.40 2.98
CA ILE A 423 -13.11 15.07 1.74
C ILE A 423 -13.35 16.58 1.86
N GLY A 424 -12.41 17.37 1.37
CA GLY A 424 -12.51 18.81 1.20
C GLY A 424 -12.46 19.17 -0.28
N LEU A 425 -13.33 20.07 -0.71
CA LEU A 425 -13.45 20.52 -2.11
C LEU A 425 -13.22 22.03 -2.20
N LEU A 426 -12.45 22.45 -3.19
CA LEU A 426 -12.37 23.84 -3.64
C LEU A 426 -13.17 24.00 -4.93
N PHE A 427 -13.97 25.06 -5.00
CA PHE A 427 -14.75 25.40 -6.17
C PHE A 427 -14.15 26.59 -6.93
N ALA A 428 -14.29 26.56 -8.24
CA ALA A 428 -14.13 27.72 -9.12
C ALA A 428 -15.49 28.30 -9.52
N ASP A 429 -15.51 29.59 -9.82
CA ASP A 429 -16.59 30.20 -10.57
C ASP A 429 -16.61 29.62 -12.00
N GLU A 430 -17.80 29.23 -12.45
CA GLU A 430 -17.97 28.61 -13.77
C GLU A 430 -17.46 29.50 -14.92
N SER A 431 -17.50 30.83 -14.75
CA SER A 431 -16.99 31.80 -15.72
C SER A 431 -15.51 31.67 -16.00
N ASP A 432 -14.76 31.16 -15.02
CA ASP A 432 -13.30 31.10 -15.03
C ASP A 432 -12.82 29.74 -15.54
N VAL A 433 -13.72 28.76 -15.60
CA VAL A 433 -13.41 27.43 -16.12
C VAL A 433 -13.33 27.45 -17.65
N THR A 434 -12.11 27.28 -18.15
CA THR A 434 -11.78 27.14 -19.57
C THR A 434 -11.76 25.69 -20.03
N HIS A 435 -11.44 24.75 -19.14
CA HIS A 435 -11.36 23.32 -19.45
C HIS A 435 -12.11 22.46 -18.42
N GLU A 436 -12.90 21.51 -18.91
CA GLU A 436 -13.51 20.47 -18.07
C GLU A 436 -12.55 19.28 -17.97
N VAL A 437 -12.21 18.90 -16.74
CA VAL A 437 -11.39 17.72 -16.43
C VAL A 437 -12.28 16.55 -16.03
N PHE A 438 -12.03 15.38 -16.60
CA PHE A 438 -12.76 14.15 -16.27
C PHE A 438 -11.84 12.93 -16.38
N ALA A 439 -12.20 11.82 -15.73
CA ALA A 439 -11.41 10.61 -15.72
C ALA A 439 -11.86 9.63 -16.81
N MET A 440 -11.07 9.48 -17.87
CA MET A 440 -11.19 8.31 -18.74
C MET A 440 -10.54 7.11 -18.06
N GLY A 441 -10.97 5.90 -18.37
CA GLY A 441 -10.31 4.71 -17.85
C GLY A 441 -10.47 3.53 -18.79
N ALA A 442 -9.50 2.63 -18.74
CA ALA A 442 -9.59 1.35 -19.39
C ALA A 442 -9.46 0.27 -18.32
N ILE A 443 -10.39 -0.67 -18.38
CA ILE A 443 -10.51 -1.79 -17.47
C ILE A 443 -10.49 -3.03 -18.35
N GLU A 444 -9.54 -3.92 -18.10
CA GLU A 444 -9.56 -5.26 -18.67
C GLU A 444 -10.04 -6.24 -17.61
N GLN A 445 -11.19 -6.88 -17.86
CA GLN A 445 -11.84 -7.81 -16.92
C GLN A 445 -11.78 -9.25 -17.42
N ASP A 446 -11.53 -9.46 -18.71
CA ASP A 446 -11.54 -10.78 -19.34
C ASP A 446 -10.12 -11.36 -19.35
N PHE A 447 -9.66 -11.76 -18.16
CA PHE A 447 -8.39 -12.44 -17.98
C PHE A 447 -8.45 -13.51 -16.89
N GLU A 448 -7.59 -14.51 -17.02
CA GLU A 448 -7.35 -15.56 -16.03
C GLU A 448 -5.85 -15.81 -15.94
N ILE A 449 -5.28 -15.54 -14.76
CA ILE A 449 -3.85 -15.71 -14.49
C ILE A 449 -3.61 -17.15 -14.03
N PRO A 450 -2.80 -17.96 -14.74
CA PRO A 450 -2.52 -19.33 -14.35
C PRO A 450 -1.75 -19.44 -13.02
N PRO A 451 -1.94 -20.52 -12.26
CA PRO A 451 -1.09 -20.86 -11.13
C PRO A 451 0.39 -20.89 -11.53
N GLY A 452 1.25 -20.31 -10.70
CA GLY A 452 2.70 -20.38 -10.90
C GLY A 452 3.28 -19.46 -11.98
N ASP A 453 2.45 -18.76 -12.77
CA ASP A 453 2.93 -17.85 -13.82
C ASP A 453 3.55 -16.60 -13.18
N ALA A 454 4.84 -16.37 -13.45
CA ALA A 454 5.57 -15.26 -12.85
C ALA A 454 5.45 -13.94 -13.63
N SER A 455 4.84 -13.91 -14.82
CA SER A 455 4.83 -12.73 -15.70
C SER A 455 3.65 -12.74 -16.67
N HIS A 456 2.43 -12.89 -16.16
CA HIS A 456 1.23 -12.89 -16.97
C HIS A 456 0.86 -11.47 -17.41
N GLU A 457 0.70 -11.23 -18.72
CA GLU A 457 0.36 -9.92 -19.26
C GLU A 457 -1.13 -9.75 -19.52
N VAL A 458 -1.70 -8.66 -19.02
CA VAL A 458 -3.05 -8.19 -19.32
C VAL A 458 -2.96 -6.85 -20.02
N ASN A 459 -3.68 -6.69 -21.13
CA ASN A 459 -3.57 -5.50 -21.98
C ASN A 459 -4.93 -4.82 -22.08
N GLY A 460 -4.95 -3.49 -22.05
CA GLY A 460 -6.18 -2.73 -22.26
C GLY A 460 -5.93 -1.46 -23.08
N VAL A 461 -7.03 -0.84 -23.54
CA VAL A 461 -6.98 0.26 -24.51
C VAL A 461 -7.96 1.37 -24.13
N LEU A 462 -7.46 2.60 -24.15
CA LEU A 462 -8.23 3.84 -24.16
C LEU A 462 -8.27 4.41 -25.59
N SER A 463 -9.44 4.83 -26.05
CA SER A 463 -9.61 5.44 -27.37
C SER A 463 -10.83 6.38 -27.39
N GLY A 464 -11.08 7.05 -28.50
CA GLY A 464 -12.25 7.94 -28.65
C GLY A 464 -12.14 9.23 -27.84
N PHE A 465 -10.95 9.84 -27.86
CA PHE A 465 -10.67 11.08 -27.16
C PHE A 465 -11.49 12.25 -27.75
N PRO A 466 -12.00 13.18 -26.92
CA PRO A 466 -12.63 14.39 -27.44
C PRO A 466 -11.64 15.22 -28.26
N LYS A 467 -12.17 16.00 -29.19
CA LYS A 467 -11.38 16.96 -29.97
C LYS A 467 -10.70 17.98 -29.05
N ASP A 468 -9.47 18.34 -29.39
CA ASP A 468 -8.66 19.34 -28.67
C ASP A 468 -8.39 18.95 -27.20
N ALA A 469 -8.57 17.67 -26.84
CA ALA A 469 -8.37 17.17 -25.49
C ALA A 469 -6.89 16.95 -25.17
N ARG A 470 -6.58 16.97 -23.87
CA ARG A 470 -5.23 16.77 -23.34
C ARG A 470 -5.22 15.76 -22.22
N LEU A 471 -4.27 14.84 -22.24
CA LEU A 471 -3.98 13.94 -21.12
C LEU A 471 -3.14 14.69 -20.08
N LEU A 472 -3.57 14.65 -18.82
CA LEU A 472 -2.92 15.33 -17.70
C LEU A 472 -2.14 14.35 -16.82
N SER A 473 -2.73 13.20 -16.50
CA SER A 473 -2.11 12.22 -15.60
C SER A 473 -2.56 10.81 -15.92
N ILE A 474 -1.76 9.85 -15.46
CA ILE A 474 -1.98 8.41 -15.61
C ILE A 474 -1.91 7.79 -14.21
N MET A 475 -2.92 7.04 -13.80
CA MET A 475 -2.98 6.34 -12.52
C MET A 475 -3.27 4.85 -12.77
N PRO A 476 -2.22 4.01 -12.82
CA PRO A 476 -2.37 2.55 -12.87
C PRO A 476 -2.98 2.02 -11.58
N HIS A 477 -3.74 0.93 -11.66
CA HIS A 477 -4.30 0.25 -10.50
C HIS A 477 -4.33 -1.27 -10.73
N MET A 478 -3.64 -1.97 -9.83
CA MET A 478 -3.47 -3.43 -9.76
C MET A 478 -3.41 -3.87 -8.29
N HIS A 479 -3.72 -5.13 -7.99
CA HIS A 479 -3.70 -5.67 -6.62
C HIS A 479 -2.36 -6.34 -6.27
N LEU A 480 -2.37 -7.31 -5.35
CA LEU A 480 -1.17 -7.85 -4.70
C LEU A 480 -0.15 -8.46 -5.66
N ARG A 481 -0.59 -9.02 -6.78
CA ARG A 481 0.31 -9.68 -7.76
C ARG A 481 0.82 -8.73 -8.82
N GLY A 482 0.43 -7.45 -8.79
CA GLY A 482 0.95 -6.48 -9.73
C GLY A 482 2.46 -6.38 -9.66
N LYS A 483 3.12 -6.62 -10.80
CA LYS A 483 4.58 -6.69 -10.93
C LYS A 483 5.13 -5.48 -11.67
N SER A 484 4.50 -5.12 -12.79
CA SER A 484 4.91 -3.94 -13.58
C SER A 484 3.75 -3.41 -14.41
N PHE A 485 3.84 -2.14 -14.79
CA PHE A 485 2.86 -1.48 -15.64
C PHE A 485 3.54 -0.66 -16.72
N ARG A 486 2.97 -0.64 -17.93
CA ARG A 486 3.42 0.23 -19.03
C ARG A 486 2.21 0.84 -19.72
N MET A 487 2.31 2.10 -20.12
CA MET A 487 1.33 2.76 -20.99
C MET A 487 2.02 3.48 -22.14
N SER A 488 1.52 3.28 -23.34
CA SER A 488 2.05 3.84 -24.58
C SER A 488 0.94 4.50 -25.40
N GLN A 489 1.25 5.61 -26.06
CA GLN A 489 0.39 6.18 -27.10
C GLN A 489 0.63 5.46 -28.43
N GLN A 490 -0.41 5.40 -29.25
CA GLN A 490 -0.34 4.97 -30.64
C GLN A 490 -0.82 6.11 -31.54
N VAL A 491 -0.01 6.47 -32.54
CA VAL A 491 -0.27 7.51 -33.54
C VAL A 491 0.15 6.95 -34.90
N ASP A 492 -0.78 6.84 -35.84
CA ASP A 492 -0.52 6.34 -37.20
C ASP A 492 0.19 4.97 -37.23
N GLY A 493 -0.09 4.13 -36.22
CA GLY A 493 0.53 2.81 -36.04
C GLY A 493 1.90 2.79 -35.35
N GLU A 494 2.51 3.95 -35.09
CA GLU A 494 3.73 4.06 -34.28
C GLU A 494 3.39 4.11 -32.78
N ALA A 495 4.20 3.43 -31.95
CA ALA A 495 3.98 3.36 -30.51
C ALA A 495 5.10 4.09 -29.73
N THR A 496 4.70 5.00 -28.83
CA THR A 496 5.62 5.72 -27.94
C THR A 496 5.22 5.46 -26.49
N THR A 497 6.14 4.98 -25.66
CA THR A 497 5.89 4.78 -24.24
C THR A 497 5.80 6.12 -23.51
N LEU A 498 4.74 6.28 -22.72
CA LEU A 498 4.48 7.47 -21.90
C LEU A 498 4.89 7.24 -20.45
N LEU A 499 4.50 6.09 -19.90
CA LEU A 499 4.75 5.69 -18.52
C LEU A 499 5.22 4.25 -18.48
N GLU A 500 6.24 3.98 -17.68
CA GLU A 500 6.68 2.64 -17.32
C GLU A 500 6.98 2.59 -15.83
N VAL A 501 6.40 1.59 -15.15
CA VAL A 501 6.57 1.28 -13.74
C VAL A 501 7.10 -0.15 -13.66
N PRO A 502 8.44 -0.36 -13.75
CA PRO A 502 9.02 -1.70 -13.81
C PRO A 502 8.86 -2.53 -12.52
N THR A 503 8.71 -1.88 -11.37
CA THR A 503 8.52 -2.51 -10.06
C THR A 503 7.27 -1.94 -9.40
N TYR A 504 6.11 -2.33 -9.90
CA TYR A 504 4.83 -1.90 -9.32
C TYR A 504 4.72 -2.40 -7.88
N ASP A 505 4.26 -1.54 -6.98
CA ASP A 505 4.03 -1.87 -5.57
C ASP A 505 2.59 -1.49 -5.21
N PHE A 506 1.81 -2.48 -4.79
CA PHE A 506 0.41 -2.29 -4.38
C PHE A 506 0.23 -1.27 -3.25
N ASN A 507 1.24 -1.09 -2.41
CA ASN A 507 1.21 -0.11 -1.32
C ASN A 507 1.36 1.34 -1.82
N TRP A 508 1.84 1.52 -3.07
CA TRP A 508 2.22 2.80 -3.65
C TRP A 508 1.58 3.04 -5.03
N GLN A 509 0.28 3.32 -5.02
CA GLN A 509 -0.53 3.46 -6.24
C GLN A 509 -0.60 4.93 -6.72
N HIS A 510 0.54 5.46 -7.15
CA HIS A 510 0.66 6.88 -7.49
C HIS A 510 -0.17 7.30 -8.71
N ASN A 511 -0.70 8.53 -8.66
CA ASN A 511 -1.08 9.29 -9.85
C ASN A 511 0.18 9.94 -10.46
N TYR A 512 0.51 9.61 -11.71
CA TYR A 512 1.68 10.15 -12.41
C TYR A 512 1.25 11.37 -13.24
N GLU A 513 1.61 12.58 -12.78
CA GLU A 513 1.22 13.85 -13.41
C GLU A 513 2.22 14.23 -14.50
N LEU A 514 1.76 14.37 -15.75
CA LEU A 514 2.64 14.77 -16.85
C LEU A 514 3.09 16.22 -16.63
N ALA A 515 4.40 16.47 -16.69
CA ALA A 515 4.96 17.82 -16.60
C ALA A 515 4.47 18.72 -17.74
N GLN A 516 4.13 18.12 -18.88
CA GLN A 516 3.47 18.80 -19.99
C GLN A 516 2.25 17.98 -20.41
N PRO A 517 1.04 18.57 -20.35
CA PRO A 517 -0.17 17.92 -20.85
C PRO A 517 -0.02 17.47 -22.31
N LEU A 518 -0.25 16.19 -22.58
CA LEU A 518 -0.12 15.59 -23.90
C LEU A 518 -1.39 15.86 -24.72
N PRO A 519 -1.31 16.56 -25.88
CA PRO A 519 -2.44 16.67 -26.79
C PRO A 519 -2.86 15.30 -27.32
N LEU A 520 -4.16 15.05 -27.37
CA LEU A 520 -4.73 13.78 -27.83
C LEU A 520 -5.22 13.84 -29.28
N ASP A 521 -5.12 14.99 -29.94
CA ASP A 521 -5.41 15.10 -31.37
C ASP A 521 -4.44 14.25 -32.18
N GLY A 522 -4.99 13.37 -33.03
CA GLY A 522 -4.21 12.40 -33.81
C GLY A 522 -3.75 11.17 -33.03
N VAL A 523 -4.02 11.07 -31.72
CA VAL A 523 -3.76 9.84 -30.96
C VAL A 523 -4.88 8.83 -31.22
N ASP A 524 -4.54 7.73 -31.88
CA ASP A 524 -5.49 6.66 -32.20
C ASP A 524 -6.01 5.98 -30.94
N ARG A 525 -5.08 5.65 -30.04
CA ARG A 525 -5.36 4.98 -28.76
C ARG A 525 -4.18 5.10 -27.79
N LEU A 526 -4.47 4.97 -26.50
CA LEU A 526 -3.47 4.71 -25.47
C LEU A 526 -3.60 3.24 -25.04
N LYS A 527 -2.54 2.46 -25.18
CA LYS A 527 -2.51 1.05 -24.77
C LYS A 527 -1.77 0.92 -23.45
N PHE A 528 -2.32 0.17 -22.51
CA PHE A 528 -1.60 -0.26 -21.32
C PHE A 528 -1.32 -1.77 -21.33
N THR A 529 -0.27 -2.15 -20.62
CA THR A 529 0.12 -3.53 -20.31
C THR A 529 0.38 -3.61 -18.81
N ALA A 530 -0.35 -4.48 -18.14
CA ALA A 530 -0.26 -4.77 -16.72
C ALA A 530 0.28 -6.20 -16.56
N VAL A 531 1.36 -6.38 -15.79
CA VAL A 531 2.02 -7.68 -15.63
C VAL A 531 1.82 -8.19 -14.21
N PHE A 532 1.37 -9.43 -14.07
CA PHE A 532 1.13 -10.07 -12.77
C PHE A 532 2.10 -11.22 -12.49
N ASP A 533 2.49 -11.39 -11.22
CA ASP A 533 3.29 -12.50 -10.72
C ASP A 533 2.45 -13.38 -9.78
N ASN A 534 1.89 -14.46 -10.33
CA ASN A 534 1.17 -15.49 -9.59
C ASN A 534 2.07 -16.68 -9.21
N SER A 535 3.40 -16.50 -9.19
CA SER A 535 4.33 -17.54 -8.78
C SER A 535 4.46 -17.62 -7.24
N ALA A 536 5.00 -18.74 -6.75
CA ALA A 536 5.36 -18.89 -5.34
C ALA A 536 6.57 -18.03 -4.92
N GLY A 537 7.28 -17.45 -5.89
CA GLY A 537 8.38 -16.51 -5.65
C GLY A 537 7.91 -15.11 -5.29
N ASN A 538 6.66 -14.76 -5.60
CA ASN A 538 6.07 -13.48 -5.22
C ASN A 538 5.69 -13.47 -3.72
N PRO A 539 6.37 -12.68 -2.87
CA PRO A 539 6.15 -12.72 -1.42
C PRO A 539 4.79 -12.19 -0.98
N THR A 540 4.11 -11.40 -1.83
CA THR A 540 2.75 -10.87 -1.59
C THR A 540 1.64 -11.79 -2.09
N ASN A 541 1.97 -12.86 -2.83
CA ASN A 541 0.97 -13.76 -3.40
C ASN A 541 0.37 -14.68 -2.32
N PRO A 542 -0.93 -14.56 -2.01
CA PRO A 542 -1.57 -15.37 -0.98
C PRO A 542 -1.87 -16.81 -1.42
N ALA A 543 -1.92 -17.09 -2.74
CA ALA A 543 -2.38 -18.38 -3.27
C ALA A 543 -1.73 -18.69 -4.64
N PRO A 544 -0.43 -19.07 -4.69
CA PRO A 544 0.30 -19.29 -5.94
C PRO A 544 -0.14 -20.54 -6.72
N THR A 545 -0.92 -21.42 -6.10
CA THR A 545 -1.42 -22.66 -6.71
C THR A 545 -2.81 -22.50 -7.32
N GLU A 546 -3.41 -21.31 -7.24
CA GLU A 546 -4.77 -21.04 -7.71
C GLU A 546 -4.78 -20.16 -8.95
N TYR A 547 -5.81 -20.33 -9.78
CA TYR A 547 -6.12 -19.40 -10.86
C TYR A 547 -6.64 -18.09 -10.26
N VAL A 548 -6.31 -16.97 -10.88
CA VAL A 548 -6.72 -15.64 -10.41
C VAL A 548 -7.42 -14.89 -11.53
N THR A 549 -8.56 -14.29 -11.21
CA THR A 549 -9.39 -13.54 -12.16
C THR A 549 -9.63 -12.12 -11.65
N TRP A 550 -10.32 -11.32 -12.47
CA TRP A 550 -10.86 -10.03 -12.05
C TRP A 550 -11.67 -10.12 -10.75
N GLY A 551 -11.50 -9.15 -9.86
CA GLY A 551 -12.43 -8.90 -8.75
C GLY A 551 -12.00 -7.75 -7.83
N ASP A 552 -12.91 -7.34 -6.94
CA ASP A 552 -12.74 -6.15 -6.08
C ASP A 552 -11.81 -6.39 -4.89
N GLN A 553 -11.60 -7.63 -4.48
CA GLN A 553 -10.81 -7.93 -3.29
C GLN A 553 -9.31 -7.93 -3.60
N THR A 554 -8.51 -7.52 -2.62
CA THR A 554 -7.05 -7.39 -2.74
C THR A 554 -6.33 -8.71 -3.10
N TRP A 555 -6.92 -9.87 -2.82
CA TRP A 555 -6.38 -11.18 -3.23
C TRP A 555 -6.88 -11.68 -4.60
N GLN A 556 -7.85 -11.00 -5.20
CA GLN A 556 -8.19 -11.07 -6.63
C GLN A 556 -7.29 -10.08 -7.39
N GLU A 557 -7.54 -9.83 -8.69
CA GLU A 557 -6.76 -8.82 -9.43
C GLU A 557 -7.63 -7.80 -10.16
N MET A 558 -7.02 -6.65 -10.41
CA MET A 558 -7.53 -5.60 -11.28
C MET A 558 -6.46 -5.19 -12.29
N ALA A 559 -6.87 -5.02 -13.55
CA ALA A 559 -6.04 -4.43 -14.59
C ALA A 559 -6.70 -3.14 -15.06
N VAL A 560 -6.38 -2.04 -14.37
CA VAL A 560 -7.05 -0.75 -14.56
C VAL A 560 -6.04 0.37 -14.78
N VAL A 561 -6.41 1.31 -15.64
CA VAL A 561 -5.79 2.63 -15.67
C VAL A 561 -6.85 3.71 -15.65
N PHE A 562 -6.63 4.73 -14.83
CA PHE A 562 -7.38 5.98 -14.86
C PHE A 562 -6.51 7.07 -15.47
N ALA A 563 -7.06 7.78 -16.45
CA ALA A 563 -6.42 8.87 -17.16
C ALA A 563 -7.21 10.16 -16.94
N ALA A 564 -6.59 11.17 -16.32
CA ALA A 564 -7.21 12.49 -16.21
C ALA A 564 -7.08 13.21 -17.56
N VAL A 565 -8.21 13.54 -18.17
CA VAL A 565 -8.29 14.21 -19.47
C VAL A 565 -8.99 15.55 -19.32
N ALA A 566 -8.41 16.59 -19.92
CA ALA A 566 -9.01 17.92 -20.02
C ALA A 566 -9.53 18.14 -21.44
N LYS A 567 -10.75 18.68 -21.56
CA LYS A 567 -11.31 19.17 -22.83
C LYS A 567 -11.65 20.66 -22.74
N PRO A 568 -11.43 21.45 -23.81
CA PRO A 568 -11.85 22.84 -23.83
C PRO A 568 -13.36 22.97 -23.65
N ARG A 569 -13.81 23.98 -22.90
CA ARG A 569 -15.22 24.35 -22.83
C ARG A 569 -15.54 25.34 -23.94
N VAL A 570 -16.48 24.98 -24.80
CA VAL A 570 -17.10 25.96 -25.71
C VAL A 570 -18.10 26.78 -24.88
N LYS A 571 -17.79 28.05 -24.61
CA LYS A 571 -18.76 28.98 -24.01
C LYS A 571 -19.86 29.27 -25.04
N ASP A 572 -21.01 28.59 -25.00
CA ASP A 572 -22.18 29.02 -25.77
C ASP A 572 -22.73 30.30 -25.11
N PRO A 573 -22.70 31.47 -25.78
CA PRO A 573 -23.18 32.73 -25.20
C PRO A 573 -24.69 32.75 -24.92
N ARG A 574 -25.46 31.74 -25.34
CA ARG A 574 -26.93 31.72 -25.28
C ARG A 574 -27.52 31.02 -24.06
N VAL A 575 -26.72 30.33 -23.24
CA VAL A 575 -27.24 29.61 -22.07
C VAL A 575 -27.03 30.44 -20.81
N LYS A 576 -27.93 31.41 -20.59
CA LYS A 576 -28.21 31.94 -19.25
C LYS A 576 -29.48 31.27 -18.74
N ASN A 577 -29.38 30.55 -17.64
CA ASN A 577 -30.44 30.05 -16.75
C ASN A 577 -31.86 29.99 -17.36
N SER A 578 -32.31 28.79 -17.72
CA SER A 578 -33.74 28.49 -17.80
C SER A 578 -33.98 27.00 -17.51
N PRO A 579 -34.92 26.65 -16.60
CA PRO A 579 -35.40 25.28 -16.49
C PRO A 579 -36.40 25.04 -17.62
N GLY A 580 -36.03 24.24 -18.62
CA GLY A 580 -36.99 23.85 -19.65
C GLY A 580 -36.35 23.35 -20.94
N LYS A 581 -36.67 22.09 -21.26
CA LYS A 581 -36.60 21.43 -22.57
C LYS A 581 -36.32 22.37 -23.76
N THR A 582 -35.13 22.27 -24.33
CA THR A 582 -34.83 22.75 -25.69
C THR A 582 -34.78 21.55 -26.63
N THR A 583 -35.57 21.62 -27.70
CA THR A 583 -35.55 20.65 -28.80
C THR A 583 -34.29 20.87 -29.65
N PRO A 584 -33.50 19.83 -30.01
CA PRO A 584 -32.25 20.00 -30.76
C PRO A 584 -32.47 20.54 -32.17
N SER A 585 -31.49 21.26 -32.74
CA SER A 585 -31.50 21.65 -34.16
C SER A 585 -31.37 20.42 -35.08
N ALA A 586 -31.80 20.49 -36.34
CA ALA A 586 -31.82 19.35 -37.27
C ALA A 586 -30.44 18.68 -37.51
N LYS A 587 -29.34 19.41 -37.27
CA LYS A 587 -27.96 18.89 -37.40
C LYS A 587 -27.49 18.21 -36.11
N GLU A 588 -27.81 18.81 -34.96
CA GLU A 588 -27.61 18.21 -33.64
C GLU A 588 -28.47 16.97 -33.46
N SER A 589 -29.72 16.97 -33.93
CA SER A 589 -30.58 15.78 -33.92
C SER A 589 -30.02 14.66 -34.80
N SER A 590 -29.27 14.97 -35.87
CA SER A 590 -28.64 13.94 -36.72
C SER A 590 -27.40 13.33 -36.09
N GLU A 591 -26.57 14.12 -35.40
CA GLU A 591 -25.41 13.62 -34.67
C GLU A 591 -25.83 12.88 -33.40
N GLN A 592 -26.88 13.36 -32.72
CA GLN A 592 -27.48 12.72 -31.56
C GLN A 592 -28.18 11.41 -31.93
N GLN A 593 -28.87 11.36 -33.09
CA GLN A 593 -29.36 10.10 -33.65
C GLN A 593 -28.22 9.14 -34.00
N ALA A 594 -27.12 9.62 -34.59
CA ALA A 594 -25.98 8.76 -34.90
C ALA A 594 -25.26 8.23 -33.65
N ILE A 595 -25.23 9.00 -32.55
CA ILE A 595 -24.73 8.55 -31.25
C ILE A 595 -25.69 7.54 -30.62
N GLU A 596 -27.00 7.79 -30.66
CA GLU A 596 -28.02 6.86 -30.19
C GLU A 596 -28.00 5.54 -30.96
N ASP A 597 -27.85 5.58 -32.28
CA ASP A 597 -27.74 4.41 -33.14
C ASP A 597 -26.46 3.61 -32.83
N ARG A 598 -25.33 4.28 -32.55
CA ARG A 598 -24.08 3.64 -32.12
C ARG A 598 -24.19 3.03 -30.71
N LEU A 599 -24.84 3.72 -29.78
CA LEU A 599 -25.09 3.21 -28.43
C LEU A 599 -26.09 2.04 -28.46
N ALA A 600 -27.10 2.09 -29.33
CA ALA A 600 -28.04 0.99 -29.56
C ALA A 600 -27.32 -0.22 -30.17
N ALA A 601 -26.48 -0.01 -31.18
CA ALA A 601 -25.66 -1.07 -31.77
C ALA A 601 -24.67 -1.66 -30.75
N ARG A 602 -24.09 -0.84 -29.86
CA ARG A 602 -23.21 -1.31 -28.78
C ARG A 602 -23.99 -2.09 -27.71
N ARG A 603 -25.18 -1.64 -27.31
CA ARG A 603 -26.07 -2.38 -26.40
C ARG A 603 -26.51 -3.71 -27.00
N GLU A 604 -26.80 -3.74 -28.30
CA GLU A 604 -27.17 -4.98 -29.01
C GLU A 604 -25.97 -5.94 -29.09
N ALA A 605 -24.78 -5.43 -29.40
CA ALA A 605 -23.54 -6.21 -29.41
C ALA A 605 -23.17 -6.74 -28.01
N GLY A 606 -23.26 -5.90 -26.99
CA GLY A 606 -23.02 -6.28 -25.60
C GLY A 606 -24.07 -7.28 -25.09
N MET A 607 -25.33 -7.12 -25.50
CA MET A 607 -26.37 -8.09 -25.21
C MET A 607 -26.10 -9.45 -25.87
N LYS A 608 -25.57 -9.44 -27.10
CA LYS A 608 -25.18 -10.65 -27.82
C LYS A 608 -23.99 -11.34 -27.15
N GLN A 609 -23.01 -10.58 -26.66
CA GLN A 609 -21.87 -11.09 -25.91
C GLN A 609 -22.28 -11.65 -24.54
N ALA A 610 -23.12 -10.94 -23.78
CA ALA A 610 -23.63 -11.42 -22.50
C ALA A 610 -24.45 -12.70 -22.65
N LYS A 611 -25.27 -12.80 -23.70
CA LYS A 611 -26.01 -14.03 -24.03
C LYS A 611 -25.07 -15.18 -24.37
N LYS A 612 -24.05 -14.94 -25.20
CA LYS A 612 -23.06 -15.95 -25.55
C LYS A 612 -22.28 -16.42 -24.33
N PHE A 613 -21.83 -15.50 -23.47
CA PHE A 613 -21.18 -15.82 -22.22
C PHE A 613 -22.07 -16.68 -21.33
N ALA A 614 -23.35 -16.33 -21.19
CA ALA A 614 -24.30 -17.11 -20.42
C ALA A 614 -24.50 -18.51 -21.03
N ASP A 615 -24.59 -18.63 -22.36
CA ASP A 615 -24.69 -19.93 -23.04
C ASP A 615 -23.46 -20.81 -22.79
N ASP A 616 -22.25 -20.25 -22.94
CA ASP A 616 -20.99 -20.95 -22.70
C ASP A 616 -20.85 -21.35 -21.21
N TYR A 617 -21.29 -20.49 -20.30
CA TYR A 617 -21.27 -20.73 -18.86
C TYR A 617 -22.27 -21.82 -18.45
N MET A 618 -23.50 -21.78 -18.97
CA MET A 618 -24.51 -22.83 -18.77
C MET A 618 -24.00 -24.16 -19.31
N GLN A 619 -23.49 -24.19 -20.55
CA GLN A 619 -22.94 -25.43 -21.14
C GLN A 619 -21.81 -26.04 -20.31
N ARG A 620 -21.03 -25.21 -19.60
CA ARG A 620 -19.90 -25.66 -18.79
C ARG A 620 -20.30 -26.20 -17.42
N PHE A 621 -21.37 -25.68 -16.83
CA PHE A 621 -21.66 -25.88 -15.40
C PHE A 621 -23.05 -26.44 -15.09
N ASP A 622 -24.03 -26.34 -15.98
CA ASP A 622 -25.30 -27.07 -15.90
C ASP A 622 -25.05 -28.52 -16.33
N LYS A 623 -24.65 -29.37 -15.39
CA LYS A 623 -24.21 -30.74 -15.67
C LYS A 623 -25.39 -31.69 -15.80
N ASN A 624 -26.50 -31.38 -15.14
CA ASN A 624 -27.71 -32.19 -15.14
C ASN A 624 -28.68 -31.81 -16.28
N GLY A 625 -28.45 -30.68 -16.97
CA GLY A 625 -29.21 -30.20 -18.11
C GLY A 625 -30.59 -29.65 -17.76
N ASP A 626 -30.80 -29.20 -16.51
CA ASP A 626 -32.09 -28.73 -16.02
C ASP A 626 -32.36 -27.24 -16.29
N GLY A 627 -31.39 -26.54 -16.87
CA GLY A 627 -31.49 -25.12 -17.21
C GLY A 627 -31.12 -24.18 -16.05
N TYR A 628 -30.63 -24.73 -14.94
CA TYR A 628 -30.12 -24.00 -13.79
C TYR A 628 -28.74 -24.55 -13.40
N ILE A 629 -27.98 -23.76 -12.64
CA ILE A 629 -26.72 -24.21 -12.06
C ILE A 629 -26.88 -24.23 -10.55
N ALA A 630 -26.88 -25.41 -9.96
CA ALA A 630 -26.89 -25.58 -8.53
C ALA A 630 -25.47 -25.47 -7.94
N LYS A 631 -25.39 -25.04 -6.67
CA LYS A 631 -24.11 -24.81 -5.97
C LYS A 631 -23.14 -26.00 -5.98
N HIS A 632 -23.66 -27.23 -6.05
CA HIS A 632 -22.88 -28.46 -6.04
C HIS A 632 -22.32 -28.86 -7.43
N GLU A 633 -22.80 -28.24 -8.51
CA GLU A 633 -22.34 -28.52 -9.87
C GLU A 633 -21.06 -27.76 -10.21
N LEU A 634 -20.79 -26.70 -9.46
CA LEU A 634 -19.62 -25.84 -9.59
C LEU A 634 -18.36 -26.39 -8.90
N PRO A 635 -17.17 -26.14 -9.45
CA PRO A 635 -15.90 -26.35 -8.75
C PRO A 635 -15.82 -25.50 -7.48
N ASP A 636 -15.07 -25.95 -6.47
CA ASP A 636 -14.94 -25.27 -5.17
C ASP A 636 -14.50 -23.80 -5.28
N SER A 637 -13.64 -23.48 -6.25
CA SER A 637 -13.18 -22.10 -6.52
C SER A 637 -14.28 -21.16 -7.01
N VAL A 638 -15.25 -21.68 -7.78
CA VAL A 638 -16.40 -20.91 -8.29
C VAL A 638 -17.53 -20.89 -7.25
N ARG A 639 -17.70 -22.00 -6.53
CA ARG A 639 -18.68 -22.21 -5.46
C ARG A 639 -18.53 -21.25 -4.29
N MET A 640 -17.28 -20.91 -3.93
CA MET A 640 -16.99 -20.01 -2.80
C MET A 640 -17.05 -18.53 -3.15
N ASN A 641 -16.84 -18.15 -4.42
CA ASN A 641 -16.56 -16.75 -4.80
C ASN A 641 -17.57 -16.13 -5.77
N LEU A 642 -18.23 -16.92 -6.61
CA LEU A 642 -19.07 -16.40 -7.70
C LEU A 642 -20.55 -16.76 -7.56
N PHE A 643 -20.86 -17.89 -6.92
CA PHE A 643 -22.22 -18.40 -6.81
C PHE A 643 -23.19 -17.37 -6.20
N SER A 644 -22.85 -16.80 -5.04
CA SER A 644 -23.69 -15.80 -4.35
C SER A 644 -23.76 -14.44 -5.05
N SER A 645 -22.84 -14.15 -5.98
CA SER A 645 -22.90 -12.94 -6.81
C SER A 645 -23.79 -13.12 -8.04
N LEU A 646 -23.97 -14.36 -8.49
CA LEU A 646 -24.78 -14.72 -9.65
C LEU A 646 -26.23 -15.05 -9.26
N ASP A 647 -26.44 -15.69 -8.11
CA ASP A 647 -27.75 -15.97 -7.51
C ASP A 647 -28.34 -14.67 -6.91
N ASN A 648 -29.02 -13.90 -7.76
CA ASN A 648 -29.48 -12.56 -7.42
C ASN A 648 -30.79 -12.60 -6.61
N ASN A 649 -31.61 -13.63 -6.83
CA ASN A 649 -32.87 -13.82 -6.13
C ASN A 649 -32.73 -14.68 -4.85
N ARG A 650 -31.54 -15.25 -4.60
CA ARG A 650 -31.18 -16.08 -3.45
C ARG A 650 -32.00 -17.37 -3.36
N ASP A 651 -32.29 -17.98 -4.50
CA ASP A 651 -33.04 -19.24 -4.59
C ASP A 651 -32.14 -20.50 -4.59
N GLU A 652 -30.84 -20.32 -4.35
CA GLU A 652 -29.81 -21.36 -4.29
C GLU A 652 -29.57 -22.08 -5.63
N VAL A 653 -30.01 -21.49 -6.73
CA VAL A 653 -29.64 -21.86 -8.09
C VAL A 653 -29.29 -20.61 -8.90
N VAL A 654 -28.60 -20.78 -10.02
CA VAL A 654 -28.27 -19.66 -10.92
C VAL A 654 -28.91 -19.93 -12.26
N SER A 655 -29.79 -19.02 -12.68
CA SER A 655 -30.41 -19.08 -14.01
C SER A 655 -29.56 -18.36 -15.06
N ARG A 656 -29.79 -18.74 -16.32
CA ARG A 656 -29.21 -18.07 -17.49
C ARG A 656 -29.47 -16.56 -17.51
N ASP A 657 -30.67 -16.15 -17.12
CA ASP A 657 -31.07 -14.74 -17.12
C ASP A 657 -30.40 -13.94 -15.99
N GLU A 658 -30.09 -14.59 -14.87
CA GLU A 658 -29.29 -13.99 -13.80
C GLU A 658 -27.83 -13.81 -14.22
N ILE A 659 -27.24 -14.79 -14.91
CA ILE A 659 -25.90 -14.67 -15.49
C ILE A 659 -25.86 -13.49 -16.46
N ILE A 660 -26.85 -13.40 -17.35
CA ILE A 660 -26.99 -12.28 -18.28
C ILE A 660 -27.09 -10.94 -17.53
N SER A 661 -27.95 -10.86 -16.52
CA SER A 661 -28.17 -9.64 -15.75
C SER A 661 -26.91 -9.20 -14.99
N GLN A 662 -26.09 -10.16 -14.56
CA GLN A 662 -24.83 -9.92 -13.84
C GLN A 662 -23.62 -9.69 -14.74
N VAL A 663 -23.72 -9.93 -16.05
CA VAL A 663 -22.62 -9.67 -16.99
C VAL A 663 -22.94 -8.61 -18.03
N ILE A 664 -24.21 -8.21 -18.18
CA ILE A 664 -24.61 -7.21 -19.18
C ILE A 664 -24.01 -5.83 -18.94
N TRP A 665 -23.72 -5.47 -17.68
CA TRP A 665 -23.02 -4.22 -17.35
C TRP A 665 -21.53 -4.23 -17.74
N ARG A 666 -20.98 -5.41 -18.10
CA ARG A 666 -19.59 -5.59 -18.55
C ARG A 666 -19.37 -5.32 -20.03
N PHE A 667 -20.43 -5.16 -20.83
CA PHE A 667 -20.38 -4.94 -22.28
C PHE A 667 -21.14 -3.66 -22.69
#